data_AF-A0A177NF25-F1
#
_entry.id   AF-A0A177NF25-F1
#
_cell.length_a   1.000
_cell.length_b   1.000
_cell.length_c   1.000
_cell.angle_alpha   90.00
_cell.angle_beta   90.00
_cell.angle_gamma   90.00
#
_symmetry.space_group_name_H-M   'P 1'
#
loop_
_entity.id
_entity.type
_entity.pdbx_description
1 polymer ?
#
loop_
_entity_poly.entity_id
_entity_poly.type
_entity_poly.pdbx_seq_one_letter_code
_entity_poly.pdbx_strand_id
1 'polypeptide(L)'
;MSKMPLYIFVAPLLLASSAARAEDQTFAINIPAQPLARALDALSRQTSVQPFYADGAVAGKTAPAVNGRFSVAQALQQLLAGSGLVFSFTAANTVAIKPAGAAVDHVETLGAVTVTAQTAYLADDPYNPSYHRTNASTATRTDTPLMDTPTSIQVVPQQVLKDQQAITLADGLRNVSGVQISPSPTYENFTVRGFDMNGATYRNGIREASWAAETANVERLEVLKGPGAMLYGRIEPGGMINRVLKKPLLTPYYSLQQQFGSFDNYRTTLDATGALNQDKTFAYRFNLAYQDTKSFRDLFYRDRIFIAPQFTWKVSDRTEVNFGMEYQRDDFRWDDGLPVLNGATRPANLPINTALSDQSAHANQERNVADLNWSHAFNDDWKISQQFSAFLGSRIQYDIFPYGIHANQRTVDRYNWDNNVKSSQTYSFNTNLLGHLNTWGVKHTLLVGHDYYAYTDESQNRCCASVDSIDIYNPQPFTGNLALLPLNYGHYHREWNGVYFQDQMVFWDRLHLLGGGRYDWADYGVGSSGSSYAAAEAAMNANHVSAGKFSPRVGVLYRAFPWLSLYGNYTESLGTNNSYSARNTDGTPLKPQEARQFEGGIKTELFDQKLTASLAYFDIVKTNLATGNPDPTLALLGYTTTVGAARSRGVEFDLAGELSENWSLIANYTYLDTRITKFTEQDVYGGVSLLGKRFPNAPRHSANVWLKYEFTDPAFAGLSLGSGIRVTSQRQGDPQNSYQLPGYATWDASAAYKFKVGPTRMTAQLNAYNLLDKRYFTGADTFDASQRYYGNMPGAPISFIGSIKVEY
;
A
#
# COMPACT_ATOMS: atom_id res chain seq x y z
N MET A 1 -22.29 -14.71 27.57
CA MET A 1 -23.51 -14.24 26.88
C MET A 1 -23.62 -14.98 25.55
N SER A 2 -24.78 -15.59 25.30
CA SER A 2 -25.06 -16.52 24.20
C SER A 2 -24.86 -15.88 22.82
N LYS A 3 -24.07 -16.52 21.94
CA LYS A 3 -23.84 -16.12 20.55
C LYS A 3 -25.04 -16.53 19.68
N MET A 4 -25.66 -15.57 19.01
CA MET A 4 -26.72 -15.78 18.02
C MET A 4 -26.10 -15.68 16.61
N PRO A 5 -26.30 -16.66 15.70
CA PRO A 5 -25.81 -16.55 14.34
C PRO A 5 -26.77 -15.69 13.49
N LEU A 6 -26.22 -14.67 12.83
CA LEU A 6 -26.94 -13.82 11.89
C LEU A 6 -26.87 -14.44 10.48
N TYR A 7 -27.94 -15.08 10.03
CA TYR A 7 -28.08 -15.52 8.64
C TYR A 7 -28.74 -14.42 7.81
N ILE A 8 -28.00 -13.81 6.88
CA ILE A 8 -28.53 -12.85 5.91
C ILE A 8 -28.91 -13.62 4.64
N PHE A 9 -30.20 -13.77 4.38
CA PHE A 9 -30.74 -14.22 3.09
C PHE A 9 -30.92 -13.00 2.17
N VAL A 10 -30.24 -12.99 1.02
CA VAL A 10 -30.45 -11.99 -0.04
C VAL A 10 -31.38 -12.59 -1.10
N ALA A 11 -32.53 -11.98 -1.31
CA ALA A 11 -33.46 -12.31 -2.39
C ALA A 11 -33.22 -11.39 -3.61
N PRO A 12 -33.23 -11.91 -4.85
CA PRO A 12 -33.13 -11.07 -6.05
C PRO A 12 -34.51 -10.55 -6.47
N LEU A 13 -34.65 -9.23 -6.65
CA LEU A 13 -35.78 -8.62 -7.36
C LEU A 13 -35.46 -8.59 -8.86
N LEU A 14 -36.27 -9.28 -9.66
CA LEU A 14 -36.30 -9.18 -11.13
C LEU A 14 -37.45 -8.24 -11.53
N LEU A 15 -37.13 -7.13 -12.20
CA LEU A 15 -38.11 -6.29 -12.88
C LEU A 15 -37.99 -6.51 -14.39
N ALA A 16 -39.05 -7.03 -15.00
CA ALA A 16 -39.23 -7.13 -16.44
C ALA A 16 -40.02 -5.92 -16.95
N SER A 17 -39.49 -5.20 -17.93
CA SER A 17 -40.22 -4.15 -18.65
C SER A 17 -40.64 -4.64 -20.03
N SER A 18 -41.94 -4.54 -20.33
CA SER A 18 -42.53 -4.82 -21.65
C SER A 18 -42.36 -3.62 -22.59
N ALA A 19 -42.03 -3.89 -23.86
CA ALA A 19 -41.97 -2.88 -24.91
C ALA A 19 -43.32 -2.78 -25.64
N ALA A 20 -43.92 -1.58 -25.65
CA ALA A 20 -45.05 -1.22 -26.50
C ALA A 20 -44.55 -0.55 -27.80
N ARG A 21 -45.22 -0.79 -28.92
CA ARG A 21 -44.92 -0.18 -30.24
C ARG A 21 -45.20 1.32 -30.21
N ALA A 22 -44.20 2.13 -30.59
CA ALA A 22 -44.26 3.60 -30.59
C ALA A 22 -44.96 4.18 -31.83
N GLU A 23 -45.87 5.13 -31.59
CA GLU A 23 -46.29 6.17 -32.53
C GLU A 23 -45.11 7.15 -32.76
N ASP A 24 -44.94 7.68 -33.99
CA ASP A 24 -43.85 8.62 -34.30
C ASP A 24 -43.91 9.87 -33.42
N GLN A 25 -42.93 10.02 -32.53
CA GLN A 25 -42.81 11.13 -31.60
C GLN A 25 -42.68 12.47 -32.36
N THR A 26 -43.49 13.47 -31.99
CA THR A 26 -43.44 14.83 -32.57
C THR A 26 -42.75 15.81 -31.62
N PHE A 27 -41.96 16.73 -32.19
CA PHE A 27 -41.13 17.70 -31.46
C PHE A 27 -41.56 19.13 -31.80
N ALA A 28 -41.48 20.05 -30.84
CA ALA A 28 -41.62 21.48 -31.11
C ALA A 28 -40.29 21.99 -31.68
N ILE A 29 -40.26 22.27 -32.99
CA ILE A 29 -39.05 22.62 -33.73
C ILE A 29 -39.13 24.08 -34.14
N ASN A 30 -38.08 24.83 -33.85
CA ASN A 30 -37.91 26.21 -34.29
C ASN A 30 -36.46 26.43 -34.75
N ILE A 31 -36.27 26.45 -36.06
CA ILE A 31 -34.97 26.57 -36.72
C ILE A 31 -35.10 27.67 -37.79
N PRO A 32 -34.43 28.82 -37.65
CA PRO A 32 -34.45 29.87 -38.66
C PRO A 32 -33.71 29.45 -39.92
N ALA A 33 -33.95 30.14 -41.04
CA ALA A 33 -33.21 29.91 -42.28
C ALA A 33 -31.72 30.21 -42.07
N GLN A 34 -30.86 29.23 -42.32
CA GLN A 34 -29.43 29.29 -42.01
C GLN A 34 -28.63 28.25 -42.82
N PRO A 35 -27.28 28.24 -42.80
CA PRO A 35 -26.48 27.21 -43.45
C PRO A 35 -26.92 25.81 -43.04
N LEU A 36 -27.07 24.90 -44.01
CA LEU A 36 -27.71 23.60 -43.82
C LEU A 36 -27.02 22.76 -42.73
N ALA A 37 -25.69 22.80 -42.64
CA ALA A 37 -24.94 22.16 -41.56
C ALA A 37 -25.43 22.61 -40.16
N ARG A 38 -25.55 23.93 -39.95
CA ARG A 38 -26.04 24.50 -38.68
C ARG A 38 -27.50 24.19 -38.41
N ALA A 39 -28.31 24.08 -39.45
CA ALA A 39 -29.71 23.71 -39.32
C ALA A 39 -29.89 22.24 -38.90
N LEU A 40 -29.07 21.34 -39.43
CA LEU A 40 -29.04 19.93 -39.03
C LEU A 40 -28.52 19.74 -37.60
N ASP A 41 -27.51 20.51 -37.18
CA ASP A 41 -27.06 20.54 -35.79
C ASP A 41 -28.14 21.07 -34.83
N ALA A 42 -28.89 22.11 -35.26
CA ALA A 42 -29.99 22.65 -34.48
C ALA A 42 -31.14 21.64 -34.34
N LEU A 43 -31.44 20.88 -35.40
CA LEU A 43 -32.41 19.79 -35.33
C LEU A 43 -31.94 18.68 -34.38
N SER A 44 -30.67 18.28 -34.47
CA SER A 44 -30.07 17.27 -33.59
C SER A 44 -30.20 17.66 -32.11
N ARG A 45 -29.97 18.92 -31.77
CA ARG A 45 -30.15 19.44 -30.40
C ARG A 45 -31.62 19.44 -29.93
N GLN A 46 -32.59 19.63 -30.83
CA GLN A 46 -34.01 19.72 -30.47
C GLN A 46 -34.72 18.35 -30.45
N THR A 47 -34.20 17.33 -31.16
CA THR A 47 -34.87 16.04 -31.31
C THR A 47 -34.00 14.82 -30.99
N SER A 48 -32.73 15.02 -30.61
CA SER A 48 -31.74 13.96 -30.35
C SER A 48 -31.46 13.03 -31.54
N VAL A 49 -31.80 13.43 -32.77
CA VAL A 49 -31.45 12.71 -34.00
C VAL A 49 -29.99 13.01 -34.37
N GLN A 50 -29.26 12.02 -34.88
CA GLN A 50 -27.88 12.19 -35.35
C GLN A 50 -27.82 12.14 -36.88
N PRO A 51 -27.67 13.29 -37.56
CA PRO A 51 -27.49 13.35 -39.01
C PRO A 51 -26.04 13.04 -39.42
N PHE A 52 -25.88 12.12 -40.36
CA PHE A 52 -24.61 11.74 -40.96
C PHE A 52 -24.61 12.07 -42.45
N TYR A 53 -23.56 12.72 -42.94
CA TYR A 53 -23.36 13.06 -44.35
C TYR A 53 -21.87 13.07 -44.69
N ALA A 54 -21.53 12.85 -45.96
CA ALA A 54 -20.15 12.91 -46.43
C ALA A 54 -19.58 14.33 -46.33
N ASP A 55 -18.28 14.44 -46.10
CA ASP A 55 -17.59 15.72 -45.95
C ASP A 55 -17.78 16.58 -47.22
N GLY A 56 -18.27 17.81 -47.04
CA GLY A 56 -18.64 18.71 -48.14
C GLY A 56 -20.07 18.56 -48.71
N ALA A 57 -20.85 17.53 -48.36
CA ALA A 57 -22.18 17.31 -48.93
C ALA A 57 -23.20 18.43 -48.62
N VAL A 58 -23.04 19.09 -47.48
CA VAL A 58 -23.89 20.21 -47.02
C VAL A 58 -23.22 21.58 -47.17
N ALA A 59 -21.96 21.61 -47.63
CA ALA A 59 -21.20 22.85 -47.76
C ALA A 59 -21.83 23.77 -48.82
N GLY A 60 -21.96 25.06 -48.51
CA GLY A 60 -22.56 26.06 -49.41
C GLY A 60 -24.08 25.96 -49.60
N LYS A 61 -24.78 25.04 -48.90
CA LYS A 61 -26.24 24.90 -48.96
C LYS A 61 -26.91 25.64 -47.79
N THR A 62 -28.09 26.19 -48.04
CA THR A 62 -28.91 26.91 -47.04
C THR A 62 -30.20 26.14 -46.80
N ALA A 63 -30.58 25.97 -45.53
CA ALA A 63 -31.84 25.36 -45.14
C ALA A 63 -32.95 26.44 -45.03
N PRO A 64 -34.19 26.14 -45.46
CA PRO A 64 -35.35 26.96 -45.15
C PRO A 64 -35.64 27.02 -43.63
N ALA A 65 -36.43 28.00 -43.20
CA ALA A 65 -36.89 28.07 -41.82
C ALA A 65 -37.96 26.98 -41.56
N VAL A 66 -37.88 26.33 -40.40
CA VAL A 66 -38.85 25.32 -39.93
C VAL A 66 -39.33 25.73 -38.55
N ASN A 67 -40.63 26.02 -38.41
CA ASN A 67 -41.24 26.40 -37.15
C ASN A 67 -42.60 25.71 -36.99
N GLY A 68 -42.76 24.86 -35.98
CA GLY A 68 -43.99 24.12 -35.71
C GLY A 68 -43.75 22.80 -34.96
N ARG A 69 -44.81 21.99 -34.84
CA ARG A 69 -44.69 20.61 -34.34
C ARG A 69 -44.55 19.64 -35.49
N PHE A 70 -43.43 18.94 -35.55
CA PHE A 70 -43.12 18.00 -36.63
C PHE A 70 -42.51 16.72 -36.07
N SER A 71 -42.70 15.59 -36.76
CA SER A 71 -41.81 14.45 -36.58
C SER A 71 -40.42 14.77 -37.15
N VAL A 72 -39.39 14.02 -36.74
CA VAL A 72 -38.03 14.20 -37.25
C VAL A 72 -38.00 14.08 -38.79
N ALA A 73 -38.76 13.14 -39.35
CA ALA A 73 -38.87 12.95 -40.79
C ALA A 73 -39.46 14.18 -41.50
N GLN A 74 -40.54 14.76 -40.95
CA GLN A 74 -41.18 15.95 -41.49
C GLN A 74 -40.26 17.18 -41.42
N ALA A 75 -39.53 17.34 -40.32
CA ALA A 75 -38.59 18.44 -40.16
C ALA A 75 -37.40 18.32 -41.12
N LEU A 76 -36.83 17.13 -41.29
CA LEU A 76 -35.77 16.88 -42.27
C LEU A 76 -36.22 17.11 -43.70
N GLN A 77 -37.45 16.72 -44.04
CA GLN A 77 -38.01 16.95 -45.37
C GLN A 77 -38.10 18.45 -45.69
N GLN A 78 -38.44 19.29 -44.70
CA GLN A 78 -38.47 20.74 -44.89
C GLN A 78 -37.07 21.37 -44.89
N LEU A 79 -36.17 20.95 -43.99
CA LEU A 79 -34.80 21.47 -43.93
C LEU A 79 -33.99 21.17 -45.19
N LEU A 80 -34.25 20.02 -45.83
CA LEU A 80 -33.54 19.58 -47.04
C LEU A 80 -34.23 20.05 -48.34
N ALA A 81 -35.38 20.72 -48.25
CA ALA A 81 -36.09 21.20 -49.44
C ALA A 81 -35.22 22.16 -50.26
N GLY A 82 -35.09 21.89 -51.57
CA GLY A 82 -34.26 22.68 -52.48
C GLY A 82 -32.75 22.44 -52.38
N SER A 83 -32.29 21.57 -51.48
CA SER A 83 -30.85 21.29 -51.29
C SER A 83 -30.27 20.25 -52.28
N GLY A 84 -31.12 19.47 -52.95
CA GLY A 84 -30.72 18.32 -53.77
C GLY A 84 -30.28 17.09 -52.95
N LEU A 85 -30.52 17.10 -51.64
CA LEU A 85 -30.22 16.01 -50.72
C LEU A 85 -31.52 15.30 -50.28
N VAL A 86 -31.42 14.02 -50.00
CA VAL A 86 -32.47 13.16 -49.42
C VAL A 86 -31.95 12.53 -48.13
N PHE A 87 -32.87 12.06 -47.28
CA PHE A 87 -32.51 11.41 -46.02
C PHE A 87 -33.06 9.98 -45.94
N SER A 88 -32.40 9.13 -45.16
CA SER A 88 -32.87 7.79 -44.80
C SER A 88 -32.46 7.45 -43.38
N PHE A 89 -33.39 6.94 -42.57
CA PHE A 89 -33.07 6.46 -41.23
C PHE A 89 -32.26 5.16 -41.30
N THR A 90 -31.11 5.13 -40.62
CA THR A 90 -30.25 3.95 -40.51
C THR A 90 -30.38 3.26 -39.14
N ALA A 91 -30.96 3.96 -38.16
CA ALA A 91 -31.40 3.43 -36.86
C ALA A 91 -32.48 4.37 -36.26
N ALA A 92 -33.05 4.02 -35.10
CA ALA A 92 -34.16 4.76 -34.48
C ALA A 92 -33.90 6.27 -34.30
N ASN A 93 -32.65 6.67 -33.99
CA ASN A 93 -32.25 8.07 -33.82
C ASN A 93 -31.12 8.49 -34.79
N THR A 94 -30.88 7.74 -35.86
CA THR A 94 -29.76 7.97 -36.77
C THR A 94 -30.25 8.15 -38.20
N VAL A 95 -29.83 9.24 -38.85
CA VAL A 95 -30.25 9.57 -40.21
C VAL A 95 -29.07 9.84 -41.12
N ALA A 96 -29.02 9.16 -42.26
CA ALA A 96 -28.05 9.43 -43.31
C ALA A 96 -28.63 10.43 -44.33
N ILE A 97 -27.86 11.46 -44.70
CA ILE A 97 -28.22 12.48 -45.69
C ILE A 97 -27.29 12.34 -46.89
N LYS A 98 -27.87 12.19 -48.08
CA LYS A 98 -27.14 11.88 -49.33
C LYS A 98 -27.72 12.64 -50.53
N PRO A 99 -26.96 12.85 -51.63
CA PRO A 99 -27.49 13.42 -52.86
C PRO A 99 -28.63 12.60 -53.46
N ALA A 100 -29.62 13.29 -54.03
CA ALA A 100 -30.64 12.66 -54.86
C ALA A 100 -29.98 12.02 -56.10
N GLY A 101 -30.40 10.82 -56.47
CA GLY A 101 -29.94 10.13 -57.69
C GLY A 101 -28.70 9.24 -57.56
N ALA A 102 -28.05 9.15 -56.39
CA ALA A 102 -27.01 8.14 -56.17
C ALA A 102 -27.66 6.73 -56.16
N ALA A 103 -27.39 5.94 -57.20
CA ALA A 103 -27.85 4.57 -57.35
C ALA A 103 -27.48 3.74 -56.10
N VAL A 104 -28.44 2.93 -55.65
CA VAL A 104 -28.31 2.04 -54.50
C VAL A 104 -27.61 0.77 -54.96
N ASP A 105 -26.30 0.83 -55.16
CA ASP A 105 -25.47 -0.37 -55.16
C ASP A 105 -24.76 -0.44 -53.82
N HIS A 106 -25.23 -1.38 -52.99
CA HIS A 106 -24.70 -1.73 -51.68
C HIS A 106 -24.43 -0.54 -50.73
N VAL A 107 -25.37 -0.29 -49.82
CA VAL A 107 -25.00 0.26 -48.51
C VAL A 107 -24.19 -0.82 -47.80
N GLU A 108 -22.90 -0.93 -48.11
CA GLU A 108 -21.95 -1.35 -47.10
C GLU A 108 -22.03 -0.27 -46.02
N THR A 109 -22.84 -0.51 -45.00
CA THR A 109 -22.48 -0.01 -43.69
C THR A 109 -21.06 -0.52 -43.48
N LEU A 110 -20.06 0.36 -43.56
CA LEU A 110 -18.77 0.10 -42.96
C LEU A 110 -19.10 -0.53 -41.61
N GLY A 111 -18.72 -1.80 -41.42
CA GLY A 111 -18.97 -2.49 -40.16
C GLY A 111 -18.53 -1.55 -39.06
N ALA A 112 -19.32 -1.47 -37.98
CA ALA A 112 -19.04 -0.57 -36.85
C ALA A 112 -17.53 -0.50 -36.68
N VAL A 113 -16.95 0.72 -36.82
CA VAL A 113 -15.52 0.93 -36.55
C VAL A 113 -15.36 0.56 -35.09
N THR A 114 -15.09 -0.72 -34.88
CA THR A 114 -14.69 -1.26 -33.61
C THR A 114 -13.28 -0.75 -33.57
N VAL A 115 -13.05 0.32 -32.81
CA VAL A 115 -11.71 0.69 -32.42
C VAL A 115 -11.20 -0.50 -31.63
N THR A 116 -10.62 -1.48 -32.32
CA THR A 116 -9.73 -2.49 -31.78
C THR A 116 -8.42 -1.78 -31.49
N ALA A 117 -8.48 -0.73 -30.65
CA ALA A 117 -7.36 -0.51 -29.76
C ALA A 117 -7.25 -1.83 -29.00
N GLN A 118 -6.13 -2.55 -29.15
CA GLN A 118 -5.76 -3.58 -28.18
C GLN A 118 -6.04 -2.96 -26.82
N THR A 119 -6.99 -3.52 -26.09
CA THR A 119 -7.53 -2.96 -24.85
C THR A 119 -6.39 -2.76 -23.87
N ALA A 120 -5.78 -1.57 -23.90
CA ALA A 120 -4.89 -1.12 -22.85
C ALA A 120 -5.81 -0.90 -21.66
N TYR A 121 -5.85 -1.88 -20.77
CA TYR A 121 -6.55 -1.76 -19.50
C TYR A 121 -6.10 -0.46 -18.82
N LEU A 122 -7.04 0.29 -18.25
CA LEU A 122 -6.68 1.39 -17.35
C LEU A 122 -5.85 0.80 -16.19
N ALA A 123 -4.94 1.60 -15.63
CA ALA A 123 -4.01 1.11 -14.60
C ALA A 123 -4.72 0.59 -13.34
N ASP A 124 -5.93 1.08 -13.08
CA ASP A 124 -6.85 0.76 -12.00
C ASP A 124 -8.08 -0.06 -12.45
N ASP A 125 -8.08 -0.57 -13.70
CA ASP A 125 -9.11 -1.48 -14.15
C ASP A 125 -9.05 -2.79 -13.33
N PRO A 126 -10.17 -3.22 -12.70
CA PRO A 126 -10.21 -4.44 -11.90
C PRO A 126 -9.81 -5.71 -12.65
N TYR A 127 -9.89 -5.70 -13.99
CA TYR A 127 -9.54 -6.81 -14.87
C TYR A 127 -8.14 -6.70 -15.47
N ASN A 128 -7.36 -5.67 -15.14
CA ASN A 128 -6.01 -5.48 -15.65
C ASN A 128 -5.10 -6.65 -15.23
N PRO A 129 -4.64 -7.50 -16.19
CA PRO A 129 -3.85 -8.69 -15.89
C PRO A 129 -2.36 -8.38 -15.72
N SER A 130 -1.93 -7.12 -15.89
CA SER A 130 -0.51 -6.82 -16.02
C SER A 130 0.22 -6.86 -14.70
N TYR A 131 1.38 -7.52 -14.74
CA TYR A 131 2.39 -7.57 -13.69
C TYR A 131 3.34 -6.37 -13.70
N HIS A 132 3.13 -5.46 -14.65
CA HIS A 132 3.94 -4.28 -14.83
C HIS A 132 3.16 -2.99 -14.48
N ARG A 133 3.87 -1.96 -14.00
CA ARG A 133 3.36 -0.59 -13.87
C ARG A 133 4.45 0.37 -14.32
N THR A 134 4.09 1.32 -15.18
CA THR A 134 5.00 2.35 -15.73
C THR A 134 5.12 3.59 -14.85
N ASN A 135 4.23 3.74 -13.86
CA ASN A 135 4.18 4.91 -12.99
C ASN A 135 4.02 4.52 -11.52
N ALA A 136 4.43 5.44 -10.65
CA ALA A 136 4.21 5.40 -9.22
C ALA A 136 4.29 6.82 -8.69
N SER A 137 3.28 7.25 -7.94
CA SER A 137 3.25 8.61 -7.39
C SER A 137 4.15 8.75 -6.16
N THR A 138 4.55 7.65 -5.52
CA THR A 138 5.31 7.69 -4.25
C THR A 138 6.71 8.30 -4.40
N ALA A 139 7.35 8.23 -5.57
CA ALA A 139 8.76 8.67 -5.67
C ALA A 139 8.93 10.20 -5.77
N THR A 140 7.96 10.89 -6.37
CA THR A 140 8.05 12.32 -6.69
C THR A 140 6.82 13.13 -6.28
N ARG A 141 5.74 12.48 -5.79
CA ARG A 141 4.40 13.08 -5.59
C ARG A 141 3.81 13.70 -6.87
N THR A 142 4.25 13.21 -8.02
CA THR A 142 3.79 13.62 -9.36
C THR A 142 3.62 12.37 -10.23
N ASP A 143 3.04 12.50 -11.41
CA ASP A 143 2.80 11.37 -12.33
C ASP A 143 4.04 11.04 -13.19
N THR A 144 5.26 11.27 -12.67
CA THR A 144 6.52 10.97 -13.37
C THR A 144 6.64 9.47 -13.67
N PRO A 145 6.98 9.08 -14.92
CA PRO A 145 7.25 7.69 -15.25
C PRO A 145 8.40 7.10 -14.41
N LEU A 146 8.34 5.79 -14.15
CA LEU A 146 9.37 5.09 -13.37
C LEU A 146 10.76 5.18 -14.01
N MET A 147 10.81 5.15 -15.35
CA MET A 147 12.04 5.29 -16.15
C MET A 147 12.66 6.69 -16.10
N ASP A 148 11.91 7.70 -15.65
CA ASP A 148 12.35 9.10 -15.55
C ASP A 148 12.64 9.53 -14.11
N THR A 149 12.41 8.62 -13.17
CA THR A 149 12.59 8.89 -11.75
C THR A 149 14.01 8.48 -11.30
N PRO A 150 14.85 9.38 -10.77
CA PRO A 150 16.23 9.06 -10.36
C PRO A 150 16.31 8.38 -8.97
N THR A 151 15.44 7.41 -8.68
CA THR A 151 15.40 6.67 -7.39
C THR A 151 14.87 5.25 -7.58
N SER A 152 15.26 4.36 -6.67
CA SER A 152 14.73 3.00 -6.57
C SER A 152 13.31 2.98 -6.01
N ILE A 153 12.36 2.50 -6.81
CA ILE A 153 10.97 2.28 -6.40
C ILE A 153 10.47 0.98 -7.04
N GLN A 154 9.77 0.18 -6.25
CA GLN A 154 9.15 -1.06 -6.72
C GLN A 154 7.65 -1.00 -6.51
N VAL A 155 6.89 -1.49 -7.50
CA VAL A 155 5.44 -1.59 -7.44
C VAL A 155 5.04 -3.05 -7.48
N VAL A 156 4.15 -3.46 -6.58
CA VAL A 156 3.48 -4.77 -6.60
C VAL A 156 2.03 -4.56 -7.05
N PRO A 157 1.70 -4.89 -8.31
CA PRO A 157 0.37 -4.68 -8.86
C PRO A 157 -0.72 -5.54 -8.20
N GLN A 158 -1.98 -5.11 -8.34
CA GLN A 158 -3.13 -5.85 -7.86
C GLN A 158 -3.19 -7.29 -8.35
N GLN A 159 -2.85 -7.51 -9.63
CA GLN A 159 -2.92 -8.83 -10.23
C GLN A 159 -1.98 -9.82 -9.53
N VAL A 160 -0.80 -9.36 -9.10
CA VAL A 160 0.15 -10.16 -8.31
C VAL A 160 -0.46 -10.55 -6.98
N LEU A 161 -1.10 -9.60 -6.29
CA LEU A 161 -1.77 -9.86 -5.00
C LEU A 161 -2.90 -10.90 -5.14
N LYS A 162 -3.69 -10.82 -6.23
CA LYS A 162 -4.75 -11.80 -6.53
C LYS A 162 -4.19 -13.19 -6.84
N ASP A 163 -3.22 -13.28 -7.74
CA ASP A 163 -2.65 -14.55 -8.19
C ASP A 163 -1.88 -15.26 -7.07
N GLN A 164 -1.25 -14.49 -6.18
CA GLN A 164 -0.56 -15.02 -5.00
C GLN A 164 -1.44 -15.17 -3.77
N GLN A 165 -2.75 -14.87 -3.85
CA GLN A 165 -3.70 -14.81 -2.73
C GLN A 165 -3.11 -14.09 -1.50
N ALA A 166 -2.47 -12.94 -1.74
CA ALA A 166 -1.85 -12.14 -0.71
C ALA A 166 -2.93 -11.51 0.18
N ILE A 167 -3.04 -11.96 1.42
CA ILE A 167 -4.04 -11.48 2.40
C ILE A 167 -3.41 -10.60 3.48
N THR A 168 -2.08 -10.57 3.57
CA THR A 168 -1.29 -9.68 4.44
C THR A 168 -0.36 -8.78 3.61
N LEU A 169 0.19 -7.71 4.21
CA LEU A 169 1.22 -6.91 3.53
C LEU A 169 2.49 -7.74 3.32
N ALA A 170 2.83 -8.60 4.27
CA ALA A 170 3.97 -9.50 4.17
C ALA A 170 3.91 -10.42 2.94
N ASP A 171 2.72 -10.90 2.57
CA ASP A 171 2.53 -11.73 1.37
C ASP A 171 2.86 -10.98 0.09
N GLY A 172 2.44 -9.72 -0.03
CA GLY A 172 2.71 -8.89 -1.20
C GLY A 172 4.18 -8.45 -1.28
N LEU A 173 4.76 -8.07 -0.15
CA LEU A 173 6.10 -7.47 -0.07
C LEU A 173 7.25 -8.45 -0.30
N ARG A 174 7.01 -9.77 -0.26
CA ARG A 174 8.01 -10.77 -0.68
C ARG A 174 8.48 -10.59 -2.13
N ASN A 175 7.68 -9.90 -2.94
CA ASN A 175 7.98 -9.58 -4.33
C ASN A 175 8.89 -8.36 -4.50
N VAL A 176 9.38 -7.76 -3.41
CA VAL A 176 10.22 -6.55 -3.44
C VAL A 176 11.60 -6.84 -2.89
N SER A 177 12.65 -6.53 -3.66
CA SER A 177 14.03 -6.67 -3.15
C SER A 177 14.28 -5.74 -1.94
N GLY A 178 15.10 -6.19 -0.99
CA GLY A 178 15.51 -5.41 0.16
C GLY A 178 14.51 -5.39 1.32
N VAL A 179 13.33 -5.98 1.17
CA VAL A 179 12.28 -6.03 2.20
C VAL A 179 12.31 -7.39 2.92
N GLN A 180 12.37 -7.36 4.25
CA GLN A 180 12.25 -8.55 5.10
C GLN A 180 11.24 -8.30 6.21
N ILE A 181 10.65 -9.38 6.73
CA ILE A 181 9.74 -9.29 7.87
C ILE A 181 10.59 -9.06 9.14
N SER A 182 10.19 -8.08 9.94
CA SER A 182 10.68 -7.88 11.31
C SER A 182 9.47 -8.07 12.22
N PRO A 183 9.18 -9.31 12.68
CA PRO A 183 7.91 -9.60 13.30
C PRO A 183 7.66 -8.70 14.51
N SER A 184 6.43 -8.20 14.62
CA SER A 184 5.91 -7.59 15.85
C SER A 184 4.57 -8.26 16.17
N PRO A 185 4.27 -8.50 17.45
CA PRO A 185 2.98 -9.06 17.85
C PRO A 185 1.83 -8.06 17.67
N THR A 186 2.13 -6.75 17.62
CA THR A 186 1.14 -5.65 17.60
C THR A 186 0.69 -5.21 16.20
N TYR A 187 1.64 -5.12 15.27
CA TYR A 187 1.47 -4.55 13.94
C TYR A 187 2.36 -5.27 12.93
N GLU A 188 2.06 -5.15 11.64
CA GLU A 188 2.97 -5.64 10.62
C GLU A 188 4.22 -4.73 10.56
N ASN A 189 5.40 -5.33 10.66
CA ASN A 189 6.65 -4.60 10.62
C ASN A 189 7.68 -5.28 9.70
N PHE A 190 8.53 -4.45 9.14
CA PHE A 190 9.43 -4.80 8.06
C PHE A 190 10.78 -4.12 8.26
N THR A 191 11.83 -4.73 7.74
CA THR A 191 13.08 -4.03 7.47
C THR A 191 13.17 -3.73 5.98
N VAL A 192 13.60 -2.52 5.61
CA VAL A 192 13.92 -2.15 4.22
C VAL A 192 15.40 -1.77 4.17
N ARG A 193 16.16 -2.41 3.29
CA ARG A 193 17.64 -2.32 3.25
C ARG A 193 18.26 -2.56 4.64
N GLY A 194 17.63 -3.42 5.43
CA GLY A 194 18.03 -3.79 6.80
C GLY A 194 17.67 -2.80 7.91
N PHE A 195 17.17 -1.60 7.60
CA PHE A 195 16.66 -0.70 8.63
C PHE A 195 15.23 -1.07 9.00
N ASP A 196 14.96 -1.22 10.30
CA ASP A 196 13.62 -1.47 10.83
C ASP A 196 12.72 -0.25 10.61
N MET A 197 11.51 -0.49 10.13
CA MET A 197 10.53 0.56 9.83
C MET A 197 9.69 0.98 11.03
N ASN A 198 9.80 0.29 12.17
CA ASN A 198 9.04 0.52 13.41
C ASN A 198 7.52 0.53 13.17
N GLY A 199 7.05 -0.34 12.27
CA GLY A 199 5.65 -0.46 11.86
C GLY A 199 5.09 0.71 11.05
N ALA A 200 5.94 1.68 10.67
CA ALA A 200 5.50 2.82 9.88
C ALA A 200 5.10 2.36 8.47
N THR A 201 3.81 2.50 8.15
CA THR A 201 3.27 2.29 6.81
C THR A 201 2.58 3.56 6.34
N TYR A 202 2.36 3.66 5.04
CA TYR A 202 1.70 4.78 4.42
C TYR A 202 0.47 4.29 3.67
N ARG A 203 -0.55 5.14 3.55
CA ARG A 203 -1.77 4.88 2.79
C ARG A 203 -2.04 6.10 1.93
N ASN A 204 -2.04 5.91 0.60
CA ASN A 204 -2.05 6.99 -0.39
C ASN A 204 -0.97 8.08 -0.17
N GLY A 205 0.19 7.70 0.38
CA GLY A 205 1.29 8.63 0.65
C GLY A 205 1.17 9.41 1.97
N ILE A 206 0.15 9.16 2.78
CA ILE A 206 -0.01 9.70 4.14
C ILE A 206 0.49 8.67 5.15
N ARG A 207 1.27 9.12 6.14
CA ARG A 207 1.83 8.26 7.19
C ARG A 207 0.72 7.81 8.15
N GLU A 208 0.67 6.53 8.45
CA GLU A 208 -0.26 5.99 9.45
C GLU A 208 0.45 5.62 10.75
N ALA A 209 -0.33 5.50 11.83
CA ALA A 209 0.15 4.89 13.06
C ALA A 209 0.51 3.40 12.80
N SER A 210 1.48 2.88 13.56
CA SER A 210 1.95 1.50 13.47
C SER A 210 0.89 0.51 13.96
N TRP A 211 -0.09 0.19 13.12
CA TRP A 211 -1.22 -0.70 13.39
C TRP A 211 -1.43 -1.60 12.17
N ALA A 212 -1.68 -2.90 12.38
CA ALA A 212 -1.98 -3.82 11.28
C ALA A 212 -3.23 -3.34 10.52
N ALA A 213 -3.21 -3.31 9.19
CA ALA A 213 -4.41 -2.91 8.45
C ALA A 213 -4.59 -3.68 7.13
N GLU A 214 -5.85 -3.98 6.87
CA GLU A 214 -6.36 -4.90 5.87
C GLU A 214 -5.92 -4.57 4.43
N THR A 215 -5.87 -5.60 3.57
CA THR A 215 -5.42 -5.47 2.17
C THR A 215 -6.56 -5.53 1.15
N ALA A 216 -7.79 -5.82 1.57
CA ALA A 216 -8.95 -5.97 0.66
C ALA A 216 -9.25 -4.73 -0.22
N ASN A 217 -8.96 -3.52 0.27
CA ASN A 217 -9.13 -2.27 -0.48
C ASN A 217 -7.85 -1.80 -1.20
N VAL A 218 -6.77 -2.58 -1.17
CA VAL A 218 -5.49 -2.22 -1.80
C VAL A 218 -5.56 -2.45 -3.31
N GLU A 219 -5.14 -1.44 -4.07
CA GLU A 219 -4.91 -1.53 -5.50
C GLU A 219 -3.51 -2.02 -5.80
N ARG A 220 -2.51 -1.45 -5.11
CA ARG A 220 -1.12 -1.86 -5.28
C ARG A 220 -0.30 -1.46 -4.06
N LEU A 221 0.84 -2.11 -3.90
CA LEU A 221 1.86 -1.71 -2.94
C LEU A 221 2.97 -0.98 -3.69
N GLU A 222 3.39 0.18 -3.19
CA GLU A 222 4.56 0.90 -3.69
C GLU A 222 5.62 0.96 -2.59
N VAL A 223 6.85 0.58 -2.91
CA VAL A 223 7.99 0.61 -1.98
C VAL A 223 9.04 1.56 -2.53
N LEU A 224 9.15 2.74 -1.92
CA LEU A 224 10.24 3.68 -2.17
C LEU A 224 11.42 3.26 -1.30
N LYS A 225 12.57 2.96 -1.91
CA LYS A 225 13.76 2.49 -1.21
C LYS A 225 14.75 3.64 -1.01
N GLY A 226 15.33 3.68 0.18
CA GLY A 226 16.20 4.77 0.62
C GLY A 226 15.44 5.97 1.22
N PRO A 227 16.16 6.99 1.71
CA PRO A 227 15.54 8.08 2.46
C PRO A 227 14.59 8.93 1.61
N GLY A 228 13.28 8.78 1.84
CA GLY A 228 12.21 9.54 1.20
C GLY A 228 11.79 10.81 1.95
N ALA A 229 12.58 11.25 2.93
CA ALA A 229 12.15 12.26 3.91
C ALA A 229 11.78 13.60 3.28
N MET A 230 12.48 13.96 2.19
CA MET A 230 12.21 15.20 1.46
C MET A 230 10.73 15.35 1.04
N LEU A 231 10.02 14.26 0.72
CA LEU A 231 8.61 14.32 0.34
C LEU A 231 7.65 13.86 1.44
N TYR A 232 8.10 13.03 2.38
CA TYR A 232 7.22 12.35 3.34
C TYR A 232 7.54 12.66 4.80
N GLY A 233 8.42 13.64 5.05
CA GLY A 233 8.87 14.00 6.38
C GLY A 233 9.54 12.83 7.08
N ARG A 234 9.15 12.58 8.33
CA ARG A 234 9.77 11.55 9.18
C ARG A 234 9.58 10.14 8.62
N ILE A 235 10.68 9.58 8.12
CA ILE A 235 10.76 8.24 7.51
C ILE A 235 12.07 7.58 7.95
N GLU A 236 12.05 6.26 8.13
CA GLU A 236 13.27 5.51 8.38
C GLU A 236 14.15 5.48 7.12
N PRO A 237 15.48 5.42 7.24
CA PRO A 237 16.39 5.55 6.08
C PRO A 237 16.24 4.45 5.04
N GLY A 238 15.66 3.31 5.42
CA GLY A 238 15.32 2.22 4.51
C GLY A 238 14.30 2.64 3.45
N GLY A 239 13.42 3.60 3.74
CA GLY A 239 12.39 4.11 2.84
C GLY A 239 10.99 3.92 3.38
N MET A 240 10.01 3.72 2.50
CA MET A 240 8.59 3.57 2.87
C MET A 240 7.89 2.46 2.10
N ILE A 241 6.86 1.93 2.76
CA ILE A 241 5.86 1.03 2.16
C ILE A 241 4.54 1.79 2.12
N ASN A 242 4.00 1.96 0.92
CA ASN A 242 2.75 2.67 0.66
C ASN A 242 1.66 1.72 0.13
N ARG A 243 0.53 1.66 0.86
CA ARG A 243 -0.74 1.06 0.44
C ARG A 243 -1.46 2.07 -0.47
N VAL A 244 -1.47 1.83 -1.78
CA VAL A 244 -2.33 2.63 -2.68
C VAL A 244 -3.69 1.97 -2.74
N LEU A 245 -4.73 2.73 -2.40
CA LEU A 245 -6.09 2.19 -2.34
C LEU A 245 -6.75 2.18 -3.71
N LYS A 246 -7.67 1.23 -3.87
CA LYS A 246 -8.68 1.21 -4.92
C LYS A 246 -9.48 2.50 -4.88
N LYS A 247 -9.88 3.00 -6.06
CA LYS A 247 -10.73 4.20 -6.20
C LYS A 247 -12.12 3.86 -6.73
N PRO A 248 -13.15 4.69 -6.46
CA PRO A 248 -14.43 4.62 -7.15
C PRO A 248 -14.29 4.70 -8.67
N LEU A 249 -15.01 3.81 -9.36
CA LEU A 249 -15.07 3.75 -10.81
C LEU A 249 -16.45 4.21 -11.30
N LEU A 250 -16.49 4.86 -12.47
CA LEU A 250 -17.76 5.22 -13.11
C LEU A 250 -18.45 4.01 -13.74
N THR A 251 -17.65 3.03 -14.17
CA THR A 251 -18.13 1.75 -14.70
C THR A 251 -18.46 0.83 -13.54
N PRO A 252 -19.68 0.27 -13.49
CA PRO A 252 -20.05 -0.67 -12.44
C PRO A 252 -19.14 -1.90 -12.44
N TYR A 253 -18.70 -2.30 -11.26
CA TYR A 253 -17.97 -3.55 -11.03
C TYR A 253 -18.35 -4.10 -9.66
N TYR A 254 -18.67 -5.38 -9.62
CA TYR A 254 -19.02 -6.08 -8.38
C TYR A 254 -18.26 -7.39 -8.29
N SER A 255 -17.70 -7.67 -7.13
CA SER A 255 -17.11 -8.97 -6.87
C SER A 255 -17.34 -9.46 -5.46
N LEU A 256 -17.50 -10.78 -5.35
CA LEU A 256 -17.58 -11.53 -4.11
C LEU A 256 -16.56 -12.67 -4.19
N GLN A 257 -15.71 -12.80 -3.17
CA GLN A 257 -14.76 -13.90 -3.08
C GLN A 257 -14.90 -14.59 -1.73
N GLN A 258 -14.96 -15.92 -1.77
CA GLN A 258 -14.76 -16.77 -0.60
C GLN A 258 -13.42 -17.48 -0.72
N GLN A 259 -12.61 -17.37 0.33
CA GLN A 259 -11.36 -18.10 0.50
C GLN A 259 -11.51 -19.09 1.66
N PHE A 260 -10.89 -20.26 1.51
CA PHE A 260 -10.81 -21.32 2.50
C PHE A 260 -9.38 -21.86 2.49
N GLY A 261 -8.76 -22.06 3.65
CA GLY A 261 -7.36 -22.45 3.71
C GLY A 261 -7.01 -23.30 4.92
N SER A 262 -5.77 -23.78 4.92
CA SER A 262 -5.18 -24.49 6.06
C SER A 262 -5.35 -23.71 7.36
N PHE A 263 -5.41 -24.44 8.47
CA PHE A 263 -5.56 -23.89 9.82
C PHE A 263 -6.86 -23.11 10.03
N ASP A 264 -7.97 -23.68 9.53
CA ASP A 264 -9.32 -23.12 9.67
C ASP A 264 -9.41 -21.66 9.19
N ASN A 265 -8.72 -21.31 8.11
CA ASN A 265 -8.73 -19.96 7.56
C ASN A 265 -9.92 -19.76 6.61
N TYR A 266 -10.88 -18.94 7.01
CA TYR A 266 -12.03 -18.54 6.19
C TYR A 266 -12.02 -17.03 5.99
N ARG A 267 -12.08 -16.57 4.74
CA ARG A 267 -12.11 -15.14 4.42
C ARG A 267 -13.11 -14.83 3.32
N THR A 268 -14.04 -13.93 3.59
CA THR A 268 -15.02 -13.42 2.63
C THR A 268 -14.67 -11.98 2.29
N THR A 269 -14.62 -11.64 1.00
CA THR A 269 -14.44 -10.24 0.56
C THR A 269 -15.48 -9.81 -0.45
N LEU A 270 -15.89 -8.55 -0.36
CA LEU A 270 -16.80 -7.91 -1.30
C LEU A 270 -16.17 -6.59 -1.79
N ASP A 271 -16.31 -6.32 -3.07
CA ASP A 271 -15.86 -5.08 -3.73
C ASP A 271 -16.94 -4.64 -4.71
N ALA A 272 -17.56 -3.50 -4.45
CA ALA A 272 -18.64 -2.96 -5.28
C ALA A 272 -18.35 -1.50 -5.62
N THR A 273 -18.50 -1.11 -6.87
CA THR A 273 -18.28 0.27 -7.33
C THR A 273 -19.17 0.62 -8.51
N GLY A 274 -19.40 1.91 -8.72
CA GLY A 274 -20.15 2.45 -9.86
C GLY A 274 -20.54 3.92 -9.68
N ALA A 275 -21.13 4.51 -10.71
CA ALA A 275 -21.74 5.83 -10.63
C ALA A 275 -23.04 5.80 -9.80
N LEU A 276 -23.27 6.84 -9.01
CA LEU A 276 -24.48 7.07 -8.20
C LEU A 276 -25.50 7.98 -8.88
N ASN A 277 -25.12 8.66 -9.95
CA ASN A 277 -25.99 9.56 -10.71
C ASN A 277 -25.89 9.33 -12.22
N GLN A 278 -26.93 9.75 -12.96
CA GLN A 278 -27.01 9.57 -14.41
C GLN A 278 -25.89 10.30 -15.16
N ASP A 279 -25.49 11.48 -14.67
CA ASP A 279 -24.43 12.30 -15.26
C ASP A 279 -23.01 11.74 -15.01
N LYS A 280 -22.88 10.66 -14.23
CA LYS A 280 -21.60 10.01 -13.89
C LYS A 280 -20.56 10.97 -13.28
N THR A 281 -21.02 11.95 -12.53
CA THR A 281 -20.16 12.89 -11.80
C THR A 281 -19.95 12.49 -10.34
N PHE A 282 -20.74 11.57 -9.81
CA PHE A 282 -20.60 11.05 -8.45
C PHE A 282 -20.52 9.52 -8.47
N ALA A 283 -19.50 8.95 -7.84
CA ALA A 283 -19.27 7.51 -7.82
C ALA A 283 -18.91 7.01 -6.41
N TYR A 284 -19.17 5.74 -6.16
CA TYR A 284 -18.85 5.08 -4.89
C TYR A 284 -17.94 3.87 -5.11
N ARG A 285 -17.25 3.47 -4.03
CA ARG A 285 -16.69 2.14 -3.87
C ARG A 285 -16.93 1.65 -2.46
N PHE A 286 -17.24 0.38 -2.31
CA PHE A 286 -17.47 -0.26 -1.03
C PHE A 286 -16.66 -1.56 -0.97
N ASN A 287 -15.72 -1.62 -0.04
CA ASN A 287 -14.95 -2.82 0.24
C ASN A 287 -15.32 -3.38 1.61
N LEU A 288 -15.48 -4.71 1.68
CA LEU A 288 -15.68 -5.44 2.94
C LEU A 288 -14.76 -6.65 2.96
N ALA A 289 -14.21 -6.95 4.14
CA ALA A 289 -13.58 -8.23 4.42
C ALA A 289 -14.00 -8.75 5.80
N TYR A 290 -14.31 -10.04 5.87
CA TYR A 290 -14.46 -10.77 7.12
C TYR A 290 -13.54 -11.97 7.09
N GLN A 291 -12.75 -12.14 8.14
CA GLN A 291 -11.80 -13.25 8.28
C GLN A 291 -11.93 -13.87 9.66
N ASP A 292 -12.00 -15.20 9.69
CA ASP A 292 -11.88 -16.05 10.88
C ASP A 292 -10.77 -17.05 10.58
N THR A 293 -9.73 -17.08 11.41
CA THR A 293 -8.57 -17.92 11.15
C THR A 293 -7.96 -18.43 12.44
N LYS A 294 -7.52 -19.69 12.43
CA LYS A 294 -6.62 -20.23 13.45
C LYS A 294 -5.19 -20.20 12.90
N SER A 295 -4.31 -20.98 13.51
CA SER A 295 -2.92 -21.08 13.11
C SER A 295 -2.40 -22.50 13.23
N PHE A 296 -1.28 -22.76 12.57
CA PHE A 296 -0.46 -23.92 12.86
C PHE A 296 0.20 -23.84 14.24
N ARG A 297 0.19 -22.65 14.86
CA ARG A 297 0.63 -22.39 16.23
C ARG A 297 -0.56 -22.64 17.16
N ASP A 298 -0.38 -23.47 18.19
CA ASP A 298 -1.44 -23.82 19.14
C ASP A 298 -1.98 -22.55 19.83
N LEU A 299 -3.25 -22.52 20.23
CA LEU A 299 -3.92 -21.37 20.85
C LEU A 299 -4.10 -20.12 19.96
N PHE A 300 -3.40 -19.99 18.84
CA PHE A 300 -3.48 -18.78 18.01
C PHE A 300 -4.74 -18.73 17.16
N TYR A 301 -5.38 -17.57 17.17
CA TYR A 301 -6.52 -17.25 16.34
C TYR A 301 -6.52 -15.75 16.00
N ARG A 302 -7.27 -15.38 14.96
CA ARG A 302 -7.58 -14.01 14.59
C ARG A 302 -8.95 -13.93 13.91
N ASP A 303 -9.82 -13.13 14.50
CA ASP A 303 -11.07 -12.69 13.90
C ASP A 303 -10.92 -11.23 13.45
N ARG A 304 -11.26 -10.93 12.20
CA ARG A 304 -11.19 -9.58 11.65
C ARG A 304 -12.44 -9.24 10.87
N ILE A 305 -12.97 -8.04 11.13
CA ILE A 305 -13.93 -7.37 10.24
C ILE A 305 -13.31 -6.07 9.73
N PHE A 306 -13.53 -5.79 8.44
CA PHE A 306 -13.06 -4.60 7.75
C PHE A 306 -14.13 -4.08 6.81
N ILE A 307 -14.36 -2.77 6.83
CA ILE A 307 -15.32 -2.06 5.99
C ILE A 307 -14.69 -0.75 5.51
N ALA A 308 -14.75 -0.47 4.21
CA ALA A 308 -14.19 0.75 3.64
C ALA A 308 -15.08 1.34 2.52
N PRO A 309 -16.03 2.23 2.84
CA PRO A 309 -16.74 3.02 1.84
C PRO A 309 -15.89 4.21 1.36
N GLN A 310 -16.01 4.53 0.07
CA GLN A 310 -15.35 5.66 -0.57
C GLN A 310 -16.26 6.30 -1.60
N PHE A 311 -16.10 7.61 -1.81
CA PHE A 311 -16.87 8.39 -2.76
C PHE A 311 -15.96 9.35 -3.52
N THR A 312 -16.23 9.52 -4.81
CA THR A 312 -15.58 10.49 -5.68
C THR A 312 -16.63 11.38 -6.31
N TRP A 313 -16.49 12.69 -6.14
CA TRP A 313 -17.32 13.71 -6.76
C TRP A 313 -16.50 14.59 -7.70
N LYS A 314 -16.75 14.43 -8.99
CA LYS A 314 -16.27 15.31 -10.06
C LYS A 314 -17.18 16.54 -10.11
N VAL A 315 -16.85 17.56 -9.31
CA VAL A 315 -17.60 18.81 -9.23
C VAL A 315 -17.60 19.53 -10.59
N SER A 316 -16.49 19.45 -11.31
CA SER A 316 -16.33 19.88 -12.70
C SER A 316 -15.18 19.11 -13.36
N ASP A 317 -14.89 19.37 -14.63
CA ASP A 317 -13.72 18.79 -15.33
C ASP A 317 -12.37 19.18 -14.69
N ARG A 318 -12.36 20.19 -13.82
CA ARG A 318 -11.16 20.71 -13.16
C ARG A 318 -11.12 20.46 -11.66
N THR A 319 -12.22 20.02 -11.06
CA THR A 319 -12.36 19.93 -9.60
C THR A 319 -12.89 18.57 -9.18
N GLU A 320 -12.12 17.87 -8.34
CA GLU A 320 -12.49 16.56 -7.81
C GLU A 320 -12.39 16.56 -6.28
N VAL A 321 -13.42 16.04 -5.61
CA VAL A 321 -13.47 15.78 -4.17
C VAL A 321 -13.57 14.28 -3.97
N ASN A 322 -12.77 13.73 -3.05
CA ASN A 322 -12.81 12.34 -2.65
C ASN A 322 -12.99 12.24 -1.14
N PHE A 323 -13.89 11.38 -0.69
CA PHE A 323 -14.12 11.09 0.71
C PHE A 323 -14.00 9.58 0.95
N GLY A 324 -13.36 9.17 2.04
CA GLY A 324 -13.17 7.76 2.37
C GLY A 324 -13.30 7.51 3.86
N MET A 325 -13.76 6.31 4.22
CA MET A 325 -13.72 5.83 5.60
C MET A 325 -13.18 4.40 5.64
N GLU A 326 -12.55 4.02 6.74
CA GLU A 326 -12.17 2.63 7.03
C GLU A 326 -12.53 2.31 8.48
N TYR A 327 -13.19 1.17 8.69
CA TYR A 327 -13.39 0.55 9.99
C TYR A 327 -12.73 -0.82 9.98
N GLN A 328 -11.93 -1.10 11.01
CA GLN A 328 -11.33 -2.42 11.22
C GLN A 328 -11.39 -2.77 12.70
N ARG A 329 -11.76 -4.01 13.00
CA ARG A 329 -11.62 -4.59 14.34
C ARG A 329 -10.96 -5.95 14.22
N ASP A 330 -9.91 -6.15 15.00
CA ASP A 330 -9.23 -7.43 15.21
C ASP A 330 -9.51 -7.95 16.63
N ASP A 331 -9.76 -9.25 16.76
CA ASP A 331 -9.72 -10.02 18.01
C ASP A 331 -8.73 -11.17 17.79
N PHE A 332 -7.67 -11.25 18.58
CA PHE A 332 -6.57 -12.17 18.31
C PHE A 332 -5.78 -12.52 19.58
N ARG A 333 -4.93 -13.55 19.46
CA ARG A 333 -3.93 -13.90 20.48
C ARG A 333 -2.51 -13.68 19.95
N TRP A 334 -1.59 -13.29 20.82
CA TRP A 334 -0.21 -12.91 20.50
C TRP A 334 0.76 -14.08 20.44
N ASP A 335 1.42 -14.29 19.31
CA ASP A 335 2.43 -15.33 19.19
C ASP A 335 3.74 -14.89 19.81
N ASP A 336 4.10 -15.52 20.93
CA ASP A 336 5.37 -15.30 21.61
C ASP A 336 6.54 -16.00 20.90
N GLY A 337 6.29 -16.73 19.81
CA GLY A 337 7.35 -17.43 19.08
C GLY A 337 8.05 -18.49 19.92
N LEU A 338 9.32 -18.74 19.59
CA LEU A 338 10.15 -19.75 20.26
C LEU A 338 11.36 -19.12 20.99
N PRO A 339 11.85 -19.74 22.08
CA PRO A 339 12.99 -19.24 22.82
C PRO A 339 14.31 -19.68 22.16
N VAL A 340 15.40 -19.01 22.53
CA VAL A 340 16.77 -19.48 22.33
C VAL A 340 17.38 -19.81 23.69
N LEU A 341 17.79 -21.07 23.89
CA LEU A 341 18.40 -21.54 25.14
C LEU A 341 19.69 -20.77 25.46
N ASN A 342 20.10 -20.70 26.73
CA ASN A 342 21.32 -19.99 27.13
C ASN A 342 22.55 -20.67 26.49
N GLY A 343 23.43 -19.88 25.89
CA GLY A 343 24.62 -20.38 25.17
C GLY A 343 24.33 -21.02 23.80
N ALA A 344 23.07 -21.24 23.43
CA ALA A 344 22.73 -21.75 22.10
C ALA A 344 22.93 -20.69 21.01
N THR A 345 23.15 -21.11 19.77
CA THR A 345 23.32 -20.18 18.62
C THR A 345 22.14 -20.24 17.64
N ARG A 346 21.09 -20.97 17.99
CA ARG A 346 19.87 -21.20 17.19
C ARG A 346 18.64 -21.28 18.11
N PRO A 347 17.44 -20.91 17.63
CA PRO A 347 16.20 -21.14 18.37
C PRO A 347 16.06 -22.60 18.82
N ALA A 348 15.40 -22.81 19.95
CA ALA A 348 15.17 -24.12 20.53
C ALA A 348 14.45 -25.05 19.55
N ASN A 349 14.86 -26.31 19.55
CA ASN A 349 14.24 -27.33 18.70
C ASN A 349 12.92 -27.82 19.32
N LEU A 350 11.91 -26.95 19.35
CA LEU A 350 10.55 -27.28 19.77
C LEU A 350 9.66 -27.60 18.56
N PRO A 351 8.58 -28.38 18.72
CA PRO A 351 7.55 -28.51 17.69
C PRO A 351 7.09 -27.14 17.18
N ILE A 352 6.82 -27.06 15.87
CA ILE A 352 6.51 -25.76 15.24
C ILE A 352 5.19 -25.16 15.75
N ASN A 353 4.30 -25.99 16.27
CA ASN A 353 3.02 -25.58 16.84
C ASN A 353 3.11 -25.11 18.30
N THR A 354 4.23 -25.30 19.00
CA THR A 354 4.35 -25.02 20.45
C THR A 354 4.05 -23.56 20.80
N ALA A 355 2.98 -23.30 21.54
CA ALA A 355 2.69 -21.99 22.12
C ALA A 355 3.25 -21.87 23.53
N LEU A 356 4.01 -20.79 23.79
CA LEU A 356 4.46 -20.44 25.14
C LEU A 356 3.58 -19.38 25.81
N SER A 357 2.73 -18.72 25.02
CA SER A 357 1.69 -17.81 25.49
C SER A 357 0.67 -18.55 26.35
N ASP A 358 0.05 -17.83 27.27
CA ASP A 358 -1.00 -18.39 28.11
C ASP A 358 -2.39 -18.40 27.42
N GLN A 359 -3.28 -19.31 27.82
CA GLN A 359 -4.66 -19.34 27.31
C GLN A 359 -5.46 -18.10 27.69
N SER A 360 -5.09 -17.44 28.79
CA SER A 360 -5.68 -16.15 29.20
C SER A 360 -5.26 -14.98 28.32
N ALA A 361 -4.21 -15.13 27.50
CA ALA A 361 -3.75 -14.08 26.60
C ALA A 361 -4.83 -13.74 25.55
N HIS A 362 -5.07 -12.46 25.34
CA HIS A 362 -6.03 -11.95 24.35
C HIS A 362 -5.74 -10.48 24.02
N ALA A 363 -6.02 -10.11 22.77
CA ALA A 363 -5.91 -8.74 22.30
C ALA A 363 -7.10 -8.38 21.41
N ASN A 364 -7.59 -7.16 21.59
CA ASN A 364 -8.61 -6.56 20.76
C ASN A 364 -8.11 -5.19 20.26
N GLN A 365 -8.19 -4.93 18.97
CA GLN A 365 -7.57 -3.77 18.32
C GLN A 365 -8.54 -3.17 17.31
N GLU A 366 -9.09 -1.99 17.61
CA GLU A 366 -10.03 -1.26 16.75
C GLU A 366 -9.33 -0.07 16.08
N ARG A 367 -9.60 0.12 14.78
CA ARG A 367 -9.02 1.17 13.94
C ARG A 367 -10.13 1.81 13.10
N ASN A 368 -10.21 3.13 13.17
CA ASN A 368 -11.10 3.96 12.37
C ASN A 368 -10.26 4.98 11.59
N VAL A 369 -10.52 5.15 10.30
CA VAL A 369 -9.88 6.18 9.48
C VAL A 369 -10.91 6.95 8.67
N ALA A 370 -10.72 8.26 8.55
CA ALA A 370 -11.49 9.14 7.66
C ALA A 370 -10.54 9.94 6.78
N ASP A 371 -10.82 9.97 5.48
CA ASP A 371 -10.05 10.66 4.45
C ASP A 371 -10.91 11.73 3.76
N LEU A 372 -10.33 12.91 3.54
CA LEU A 372 -10.88 13.93 2.65
C LEU A 372 -9.76 14.45 1.75
N ASN A 373 -9.90 14.23 0.45
CA ASN A 373 -8.96 14.71 -0.55
C ASN A 373 -9.68 15.61 -1.54
N TRP A 374 -9.06 16.70 -1.96
CA TRP A 374 -9.60 17.58 -2.98
C TRP A 374 -8.50 18.04 -3.91
N SER A 375 -8.84 18.26 -5.17
CA SER A 375 -7.93 18.89 -6.12
C SER A 375 -8.65 19.82 -7.08
N HIS A 376 -7.91 20.83 -7.53
CA HIS A 376 -8.37 21.79 -8.52
C HIS A 376 -7.24 22.13 -9.50
N ALA A 377 -7.52 21.92 -10.79
CA ALA A 377 -6.69 22.42 -11.87
C ALA A 377 -7.11 23.86 -12.21
N PHE A 378 -6.22 24.83 -11.99
CA PHE A 378 -6.48 26.21 -12.39
C PHE A 378 -6.46 26.34 -13.92
N ASN A 379 -5.54 25.60 -14.53
CA ASN A 379 -5.34 25.43 -15.97
C ASN A 379 -4.55 24.13 -16.22
N ASP A 380 -4.08 23.93 -17.44
CA ASP A 380 -3.37 22.69 -17.83
C ASP A 380 -1.97 22.58 -17.17
N ASP A 381 -1.38 23.70 -16.75
CA ASP A 381 -0.04 23.73 -16.18
C ASP A 381 -0.05 23.67 -14.64
N TRP A 382 -1.08 24.22 -13.99
CA TRP A 382 -1.13 24.45 -12.55
C TRP A 382 -2.30 23.74 -11.87
N LYS A 383 -1.97 22.94 -10.85
CA LYS A 383 -2.93 22.18 -10.05
C LYS A 383 -2.60 22.25 -8.57
N ILE A 384 -3.61 22.53 -7.74
CA ILE A 384 -3.53 22.36 -6.29
C ILE A 384 -4.21 21.07 -5.88
N SER A 385 -3.65 20.37 -4.89
CA SER A 385 -4.30 19.25 -4.22
C SER A 385 -4.09 19.32 -2.71
N GLN A 386 -5.09 18.88 -1.97
CA GLN A 386 -5.08 18.79 -0.52
C GLN A 386 -5.55 17.41 -0.09
N GLN A 387 -4.95 16.90 0.99
CA GLN A 387 -5.28 15.62 1.59
C GLN A 387 -5.35 15.79 3.11
N PHE A 388 -6.43 15.30 3.71
CA PHE A 388 -6.62 15.20 5.14
C PHE A 388 -6.92 13.75 5.50
N SER A 389 -6.29 13.25 6.56
CA SER A 389 -6.61 11.94 7.12
C SER A 389 -6.63 12.01 8.65
N ALA A 390 -7.64 11.41 9.26
CA ALA A 390 -7.76 11.22 10.70
C ALA A 390 -7.82 9.72 11.00
N PHE A 391 -6.91 9.24 11.83
CA PHE A 391 -6.89 7.88 12.37
C PHE A 391 -7.27 7.94 13.85
N LEU A 392 -8.16 7.05 14.27
CA LEU A 392 -8.57 6.87 15.66
C LEU A 392 -8.53 5.38 15.99
N GLY A 393 -7.67 5.00 16.94
CA GLY A 393 -7.48 3.61 17.34
C GLY A 393 -7.61 3.41 18.84
N SER A 394 -7.98 2.19 19.23
CA SER A 394 -7.96 1.72 20.62
C SER A 394 -7.52 0.25 20.66
N ARG A 395 -6.86 -0.13 21.74
CA ARG A 395 -6.38 -1.50 21.93
C ARG A 395 -6.52 -1.93 23.38
N ILE A 396 -7.04 -3.14 23.57
CA ILE A 396 -6.95 -3.86 24.83
C ILE A 396 -6.02 -5.04 24.60
N GLN A 397 -5.09 -5.27 25.53
CA GLN A 397 -4.12 -6.34 25.40
C GLN A 397 -3.78 -6.88 26.78
N TYR A 398 -3.85 -8.19 26.91
CA TYR A 398 -3.38 -8.90 28.08
C TYR A 398 -2.60 -10.13 27.64
N ASP A 399 -1.39 -10.28 28.16
CA ASP A 399 -0.48 -11.38 27.84
C ASP A 399 0.30 -11.85 29.08
N ILE A 400 0.89 -13.04 28.97
CA ILE A 400 1.88 -13.57 29.91
C ILE A 400 3.10 -13.97 29.10
N PHE A 401 4.19 -13.22 29.27
CA PHE A 401 5.41 -13.37 28.47
C PHE A 401 6.45 -14.24 29.15
N PRO A 402 7.20 -15.06 28.39
CA PRO A 402 8.43 -15.67 28.89
C PRO A 402 9.53 -14.62 29.05
N TYR A 403 10.24 -14.63 30.18
CA TYR A 403 11.42 -13.80 30.41
C TYR A 403 12.51 -14.60 31.13
N GLY A 404 13.51 -15.06 30.39
CA GLY A 404 14.67 -15.75 30.99
C GLY A 404 14.47 -17.25 31.20
N ILE A 405 15.56 -17.99 30.96
CA ILE A 405 15.60 -19.46 31.05
C ILE A 405 16.48 -19.87 32.22
N HIS A 406 15.98 -20.82 33.01
CA HIS A 406 16.69 -21.39 34.16
C HIS A 406 17.93 -22.18 33.73
N ALA A 407 18.84 -22.42 34.67
CA ALA A 407 20.07 -23.17 34.43
C ALA A 407 19.83 -24.59 33.86
N ASN A 408 18.65 -25.17 34.14
CA ASN A 408 18.23 -26.48 33.62
C ASN A 408 17.92 -26.50 32.11
N GLN A 409 17.96 -25.35 31.42
CA GLN A 409 17.66 -25.20 29.99
C GLN A 409 16.26 -25.71 29.57
N ARG A 410 15.32 -25.72 30.51
CA ARG A 410 13.99 -26.32 30.32
C ARG A 410 12.87 -25.43 30.85
N THR A 411 13.12 -24.76 31.97
CA THR A 411 12.13 -23.91 32.64
C THR A 411 12.33 -22.45 32.22
N VAL A 412 11.24 -21.76 31.90
CA VAL A 412 11.23 -20.33 31.56
C VAL A 412 10.41 -19.57 32.60
N ASP A 413 10.97 -18.48 33.13
CA ASP A 413 10.21 -17.55 33.98
C ASP A 413 9.23 -16.75 33.14
N ARG A 414 8.14 -16.28 33.76
CA ARG A 414 7.08 -15.56 33.04
C ARG A 414 6.55 -14.40 33.85
N TYR A 415 6.14 -13.32 33.20
CA TYR A 415 5.47 -12.18 33.84
C TYR A 415 4.19 -11.81 33.09
N ASN A 416 3.26 -11.15 33.78
CA ASN A 416 2.05 -10.61 33.14
C ASN A 416 2.29 -9.22 32.54
N TRP A 417 1.59 -8.93 31.45
CA TRP A 417 1.60 -7.63 30.79
C TRP A 417 0.18 -7.29 30.37
N ASP A 418 -0.39 -6.26 31.01
CA ASP A 418 -1.68 -5.67 30.66
C ASP A 418 -1.41 -4.29 30.09
N ASN A 419 -1.78 -4.05 28.83
CA ASN A 419 -1.45 -2.82 28.12
C ASN A 419 -2.62 -2.34 27.25
N ASN A 420 -3.32 -1.35 27.76
CA ASN A 420 -4.51 -0.80 27.13
C ASN A 420 -4.20 0.55 26.52
N VAL A 421 -4.25 0.65 25.21
CA VAL A 421 -4.23 1.92 24.48
C VAL A 421 -5.66 2.45 24.46
N LYS A 422 -5.96 3.38 25.36
CA LYS A 422 -7.28 4.00 25.47
C LYS A 422 -7.60 4.82 24.23
N SER A 423 -6.61 5.56 23.71
CA SER A 423 -6.77 6.36 22.50
C SER A 423 -5.44 6.53 21.79
N SER A 424 -5.41 6.22 20.50
CA SER A 424 -4.31 6.51 19.59
C SER A 424 -4.86 7.32 18.42
N GLN A 425 -4.54 8.60 18.37
CA GLN A 425 -5.07 9.53 17.38
C GLN A 425 -3.96 10.01 16.48
N THR A 426 -4.17 10.00 15.16
CA THR A 426 -3.27 10.64 14.20
C THR A 426 -4.06 11.56 13.30
N TYR A 427 -3.60 12.79 13.15
CA TYR A 427 -4.13 13.76 12.18
C TYR A 427 -3.03 14.09 11.20
N SER A 428 -3.35 14.03 9.91
CA SER A 428 -2.42 14.36 8.84
C SER A 428 -3.09 15.29 7.85
N PHE A 429 -2.37 16.33 7.46
CA PHE A 429 -2.80 17.30 6.46
C PHE A 429 -1.67 17.54 5.48
N ASN A 430 -1.94 17.53 4.19
CA ASN A 430 -0.96 17.81 3.14
C ASN A 430 -1.56 18.68 2.06
N THR A 431 -0.80 19.66 1.58
CA THR A 431 -1.14 20.52 0.44
C THR A 431 0.01 20.48 -0.56
N ASN A 432 -0.31 20.31 -1.85
CA ASN A 432 0.64 20.36 -2.96
C ASN A 432 0.15 21.35 -4.01
N LEU A 433 1.07 22.19 -4.47
CA LEU A 433 0.94 22.97 -5.70
C LEU A 433 1.91 22.39 -6.73
N LEU A 434 1.34 21.84 -7.81
CA LEU A 434 2.06 21.32 -8.96
C LEU A 434 1.99 22.35 -10.10
N GLY A 435 3.12 22.63 -10.73
CA GLY A 435 3.24 23.56 -11.84
C GLY A 435 4.14 23.03 -12.95
N HIS A 436 3.78 23.31 -14.20
CA HIS A 436 4.62 23.04 -15.37
C HIS A 436 5.11 24.35 -15.97
N LEU A 437 6.41 24.42 -16.30
CA LEU A 437 7.02 25.58 -16.94
C LEU A 437 7.96 25.13 -18.05
N ASN A 438 8.13 25.96 -19.08
CA ASN A 438 9.19 25.80 -20.06
C ASN A 438 10.06 27.06 -20.06
N THR A 439 11.33 26.93 -19.67
CA THR A 439 12.27 28.04 -19.62
C THR A 439 13.53 27.69 -20.40
N TRP A 440 13.90 28.53 -21.37
CA TRP A 440 15.11 28.35 -22.19
C TRP A 440 15.26 26.94 -22.82
N GLY A 441 14.15 26.29 -23.18
CA GLY A 441 14.15 24.94 -23.76
C GLY A 441 14.23 23.80 -22.75
N VAL A 442 14.14 24.11 -21.45
CA VAL A 442 14.08 23.16 -20.34
C VAL A 442 12.64 23.02 -19.88
N LYS A 443 12.14 21.77 -19.78
CA LYS A 443 10.81 21.49 -19.21
C LYS A 443 10.94 21.30 -17.71
N HIS A 444 10.21 22.06 -16.92
CA HIS A 444 10.19 22.00 -15.47
C HIS A 444 8.86 21.42 -14.98
N THR A 445 8.93 20.54 -14.00
CA THR A 445 7.80 20.15 -13.16
C THR A 445 8.11 20.57 -11.72
N LEU A 446 7.49 21.68 -11.30
CA LEU A 446 7.65 22.26 -9.97
C LEU A 446 6.62 21.67 -9.00
N LEU A 447 7.08 21.32 -7.80
CA LEU A 447 6.24 20.91 -6.68
C LEU A 447 6.61 21.74 -5.46
N VAL A 448 5.64 22.48 -4.93
CA VAL A 448 5.72 23.14 -3.63
C VAL A 448 4.68 22.49 -2.73
N GLY A 449 5.04 22.14 -1.51
CA GLY A 449 4.05 21.59 -0.59
C GLY A 449 4.33 21.86 0.87
N HIS A 450 3.29 21.62 1.65
CA HIS A 450 3.27 21.71 3.10
C HIS A 450 2.60 20.45 3.64
N ASP A 451 3.13 19.87 4.70
CA ASP A 451 2.39 18.88 5.48
C ASP A 451 2.48 19.12 6.98
N TYR A 452 1.50 18.57 7.67
CA TYR A 452 1.33 18.54 9.10
C TYR A 452 0.95 17.11 9.50
N TYR A 453 1.55 16.62 10.58
CA TYR A 453 1.29 15.33 11.18
C TYR A 453 1.29 15.50 12.70
N ALA A 454 0.21 15.11 13.36
CA ALA A 454 0.14 15.04 14.82
C ALA A 454 -0.29 13.63 15.23
N TYR A 455 0.38 13.10 16.25
CA TYR A 455 0.04 11.84 16.88
C TYR A 455 -0.09 12.04 18.38
N THR A 456 -1.12 11.46 18.97
CA THR A 456 -1.34 11.43 20.42
C THR A 456 -1.71 10.02 20.82
N ASP A 457 -1.04 9.51 21.86
CA ASP A 457 -1.32 8.20 22.44
C ASP A 457 -1.53 8.33 23.94
N GLU A 458 -2.66 7.80 24.40
CA GLU A 458 -2.99 7.59 25.81
C GLU A 458 -3.03 6.09 26.07
N SER A 459 -2.11 5.62 26.90
CA SER A 459 -2.04 4.21 27.29
C SER A 459 -2.08 4.04 28.80
N GLN A 460 -2.59 2.90 29.24
CA GLN A 460 -2.61 2.48 30.63
C GLN A 460 -2.08 1.05 30.67
N ASN A 461 -1.03 0.82 31.45
CA ASN A 461 -0.42 -0.49 31.57
C ASN A 461 -0.20 -0.93 33.01
N ARG A 462 -0.05 -2.24 33.20
CA ARG A 462 0.39 -2.90 34.44
C ARG A 462 1.46 -3.94 34.08
N CYS A 463 2.66 -3.75 34.61
CA CYS A 463 3.78 -4.68 34.56
C CYS A 463 4.70 -4.44 35.78
N CYS A 464 5.46 -5.39 36.29
CA CYS A 464 5.61 -6.78 35.84
C CYS A 464 5.45 -7.71 37.05
N ALA A 465 4.32 -8.41 37.16
CA ALA A 465 4.17 -9.39 38.22
C ALA A 465 4.69 -10.72 37.70
N SER A 466 5.66 -11.30 38.40
CA SER A 466 6.10 -12.66 38.14
C SER A 466 4.93 -13.62 38.28
N VAL A 467 4.84 -14.57 37.35
CA VAL A 467 3.93 -15.70 37.42
C VAL A 467 4.74 -16.99 37.40
N ASP A 468 4.09 -18.11 37.72
CA ASP A 468 4.75 -19.41 37.79
C ASP A 468 5.47 -19.74 36.47
N SER A 469 6.73 -20.15 36.60
CA SER A 469 7.56 -20.61 35.50
C SER A 469 6.97 -21.87 34.87
N ILE A 470 7.22 -22.07 33.57
CA ILE A 470 6.75 -23.25 32.85
C ILE A 470 7.88 -24.01 32.19
N ASP A 471 7.63 -25.29 31.95
CA ASP A 471 8.47 -26.16 31.14
C ASP A 471 8.17 -25.92 29.65
N ILE A 472 9.15 -25.50 28.86
CA ILE A 472 8.96 -25.17 27.43
C ILE A 472 8.58 -26.38 26.57
N TYR A 473 8.81 -27.61 27.06
CA TYR A 473 8.43 -28.84 26.36
C TYR A 473 7.07 -29.38 26.80
N ASN A 474 6.49 -28.82 27.87
CA ASN A 474 5.17 -29.16 28.37
C ASN A 474 4.50 -27.93 29.03
N PRO A 475 4.22 -26.87 28.25
CA PRO A 475 3.72 -25.60 28.79
C PRO A 475 2.35 -25.82 29.46
N GLN A 476 2.23 -25.39 30.72
CA GLN A 476 0.98 -25.47 31.47
C GLN A 476 0.29 -24.10 31.52
N PRO A 477 -1.05 -24.04 31.44
CA PRO A 477 -1.78 -22.79 31.65
C PRO A 477 -1.53 -22.23 33.05
N PHE A 478 -1.52 -20.90 33.16
CA PHE A 478 -1.49 -20.19 34.42
C PHE A 478 -2.81 -20.39 35.16
N THR A 479 -2.73 -20.89 36.41
CA THR A 479 -3.89 -21.15 37.27
C THR A 479 -3.93 -20.27 38.51
N GLY A 480 -2.95 -19.37 38.68
CA GLY A 480 -2.83 -18.50 39.84
C GLY A 480 -3.68 -17.23 39.73
N ASN A 481 -3.61 -16.41 40.78
CA ASN A 481 -4.08 -15.03 40.74
C ASN A 481 -2.89 -14.10 40.53
N LEU A 482 -3.04 -13.11 39.66
CA LEU A 482 -2.00 -12.10 39.48
C LEU A 482 -1.92 -11.16 40.68
N ALA A 483 -0.70 -10.75 41.03
CA ALA A 483 -0.51 -9.66 41.96
C ALA A 483 -1.10 -8.37 41.36
N LEU A 484 -1.87 -7.62 42.15
CA LEU A 484 -2.39 -6.32 41.75
C LEU A 484 -1.26 -5.30 41.78
N LEU A 485 -0.66 -5.06 40.60
CA LEU A 485 0.32 -4.00 40.43
C LEU A 485 -0.37 -2.65 40.19
N PRO A 486 0.24 -1.53 40.63
CA PRO A 486 -0.29 -0.20 40.37
C PRO A 486 -0.36 0.05 38.87
N LEU A 487 -1.38 0.82 38.47
CA LEU A 487 -1.52 1.29 37.09
C LEU A 487 -0.45 2.33 36.79
N ASN A 488 0.07 2.28 35.57
CA ASN A 488 0.87 3.35 35.01
C ASN A 488 0.12 3.94 33.81
N TYR A 489 -0.05 5.25 33.83
CA TYR A 489 -0.67 6.04 32.78
C TYR A 489 0.43 6.65 31.92
N GLY A 490 0.38 6.44 30.62
CA GLY A 490 1.27 7.03 29.63
C GLY A 490 0.53 8.05 28.78
N HIS A 491 1.20 9.16 28.48
CA HIS A 491 0.76 10.16 27.50
C HIS A 491 1.93 10.51 26.59
N TYR A 492 1.66 10.51 25.29
CA TYR A 492 2.66 10.56 24.24
C TYR A 492 2.17 11.52 23.16
N HIS A 493 2.90 12.59 22.85
CA HIS A 493 2.48 13.58 21.85
C HIS A 493 3.60 13.95 20.89
N ARG A 494 3.25 14.13 19.62
CA ARG A 494 4.11 13.79 18.49
C ARG A 494 3.69 14.65 17.28
N GLU A 495 4.15 15.90 17.18
CA GLU A 495 3.82 16.87 16.12
C GLU A 495 4.97 17.12 15.14
N TRP A 496 4.66 17.15 13.85
CA TRP A 496 5.57 17.48 12.76
C TRP A 496 4.90 18.38 11.76
N ASN A 497 5.65 19.33 11.27
CA ASN A 497 5.29 20.16 10.14
C ASN A 497 6.48 20.21 9.19
N GLY A 498 6.21 20.37 7.91
CA GLY A 498 7.29 20.72 6.99
C GLY A 498 6.83 21.32 5.69
N VAL A 499 7.72 22.11 5.11
CA VAL A 499 7.56 22.73 3.80
C VAL A 499 8.66 22.18 2.89
N TYR A 500 8.28 21.83 1.67
CA TYR A 500 9.18 21.27 0.70
C TYR A 500 9.00 21.88 -0.67
N PHE A 501 10.08 21.84 -1.43
CA PHE A 501 10.16 22.25 -2.82
C PHE A 501 10.95 21.21 -3.62
N GLN A 502 10.49 20.92 -4.83
CA GLN A 502 11.17 20.06 -5.78
C GLN A 502 10.97 20.61 -7.20
N ASP A 503 12.05 20.66 -7.98
CA ASP A 503 12.03 20.91 -9.41
C ASP A 503 12.60 19.69 -10.15
N GLN A 504 11.82 19.19 -11.13
CA GLN A 504 12.27 18.19 -12.09
C GLN A 504 12.50 18.90 -13.42
N MET A 505 13.77 18.95 -13.86
CA MET A 505 14.20 19.64 -15.07
C MET A 505 14.55 18.61 -16.14
N VAL A 506 13.94 18.72 -17.32
CA VAL A 506 14.21 17.84 -18.47
C VAL A 506 14.87 18.64 -19.57
N PHE A 507 16.09 18.25 -19.91
CA PHE A 507 16.90 18.81 -20.99
C PHE A 507 16.89 17.83 -22.17
N TRP A 508 16.57 18.34 -23.36
CA TRP A 508 16.60 17.61 -24.65
C TRP A 508 15.98 16.19 -24.59
N ASP A 509 14.95 16.02 -23.76
CA ASP A 509 14.22 14.77 -23.52
C ASP A 509 15.09 13.56 -23.10
N ARG A 510 16.32 13.78 -22.62
CA ARG A 510 17.22 12.69 -22.18
C ARG A 510 17.89 12.92 -20.84
N LEU A 511 18.23 14.16 -20.49
CA LEU A 511 18.86 14.44 -19.21
C LEU A 511 17.79 14.99 -18.25
N HIS A 512 17.56 14.28 -17.17
CA HIS A 512 16.62 14.62 -16.12
C HIS A 512 17.42 14.99 -14.88
N LEU A 513 17.25 16.22 -14.40
CA LEU A 513 17.79 16.66 -13.12
C LEU A 513 16.64 16.82 -12.13
N LEU A 514 16.85 16.36 -10.90
CA LEU A 514 15.93 16.56 -9.79
C LEU A 514 16.68 17.31 -8.70
N GLY A 515 16.16 18.47 -8.31
CA GLY A 515 16.68 19.26 -7.21
C GLY A 515 15.56 19.63 -6.26
N GLY A 516 15.78 19.49 -4.96
CA GLY A 516 14.78 19.85 -3.98
C GLY A 516 15.29 19.82 -2.56
N GLY A 517 14.43 20.25 -1.65
CA GLY A 517 14.72 20.23 -0.23
C GLY A 517 13.48 20.44 0.59
N ARG A 518 13.58 20.06 1.86
CA ARG A 518 12.51 20.16 2.85
C ARG A 518 13.05 20.74 4.13
N TYR A 519 12.29 21.63 4.75
CA TYR A 519 12.55 22.06 6.11
C TYR A 519 11.47 21.47 7.03
N ASP A 520 11.90 20.70 8.03
CA ASP A 520 11.03 20.10 9.04
C ASP A 520 11.16 20.88 10.36
N TRP A 521 10.03 21.05 11.06
CA TRP A 521 9.96 21.44 12.45
C TRP A 521 9.06 20.46 13.20
N ALA A 522 9.59 19.94 14.30
CA ALA A 522 9.03 18.81 15.01
C ALA A 522 9.03 19.08 16.51
N ASP A 523 7.90 18.76 17.13
CA ASP A 523 7.70 18.82 18.56
C ASP A 523 7.32 17.44 19.08
N TYR A 524 7.96 17.02 20.17
CA TYR A 524 7.73 15.72 20.77
C TYR A 524 7.74 15.84 22.29
N GLY A 525 6.75 15.24 22.94
CA GLY A 525 6.64 15.17 24.38
C GLY A 525 6.17 13.80 24.84
N VAL A 526 6.55 13.43 26.05
CA VAL A 526 6.16 12.15 26.63
C VAL A 526 6.19 12.17 28.16
N GLY A 527 5.18 11.56 28.77
CA GLY A 527 5.03 11.54 30.21
C GLY A 527 4.33 10.28 30.69
N SER A 528 4.65 9.91 31.93
CA SER A 528 4.05 8.78 32.62
C SER A 528 3.72 9.15 34.05
N SER A 529 2.68 8.55 34.63
CA SER A 529 2.32 8.74 36.03
C SER A 529 1.63 7.51 36.59
N GLY A 530 1.87 7.19 37.86
CA GLY A 530 1.11 6.18 38.59
C GLY A 530 -0.28 6.64 39.05
N SER A 531 -0.65 7.91 38.85
CA SER A 531 -1.87 8.49 39.43
C SER A 531 -3.01 8.70 38.42
N SER A 532 -2.73 9.29 37.24
CA SER A 532 -3.76 9.66 36.26
C SER A 532 -3.16 10.07 34.91
N TYR A 533 -4.00 10.09 33.86
CA TYR A 533 -3.65 10.66 32.55
C TYR A 533 -3.26 12.14 32.63
N ALA A 534 -3.97 12.94 33.43
CA ALA A 534 -3.66 14.37 33.58
C ALA A 534 -2.25 14.60 34.18
N ALA A 535 -1.82 13.76 35.12
CA ALA A 535 -0.45 13.82 35.64
C ALA A 535 0.59 13.36 34.61
N ALA A 536 0.26 12.34 33.80
CA ALA A 536 1.11 11.91 32.69
C ALA A 536 1.24 12.99 31.62
N GLU A 537 0.16 13.70 31.29
CA GLU A 537 0.15 14.84 30.37
C GLU A 537 0.98 16.02 30.92
N ALA A 538 0.85 16.34 32.21
CA ALA A 538 1.68 17.37 32.85
C ALA A 538 3.18 17.03 32.77
N ALA A 539 3.55 15.77 33.03
CA ALA A 539 4.92 15.29 32.85
C ALA A 539 5.35 15.36 31.37
N MET A 540 4.45 15.05 30.44
CA MET A 540 4.71 15.15 29.01
C MET A 540 5.05 16.57 28.58
N ASN A 541 4.26 17.55 29.03
CA ASN A 541 4.46 18.98 28.74
C ASN A 541 5.80 19.49 29.33
N ALA A 542 6.18 19.01 30.51
CA ALA A 542 7.48 19.34 31.12
C ALA A 542 8.68 18.73 30.36
N ASN A 543 8.44 17.68 29.55
CA ASN A 543 9.46 16.91 28.84
C ASN A 543 9.45 17.16 27.32
N HIS A 544 8.85 18.25 26.85
CA HIS A 544 8.75 18.55 25.43
C HIS A 544 10.11 18.90 24.81
N VAL A 545 10.25 18.58 23.53
CA VAL A 545 11.46 18.71 22.74
C VAL A 545 11.09 19.26 21.38
N SER A 546 11.75 20.33 20.96
CA SER A 546 11.64 20.85 19.60
C SER A 546 12.92 20.57 18.80
N ALA A 547 12.75 20.26 17.52
CA ALA A 547 13.86 20.08 16.60
C ALA A 547 13.48 20.58 15.20
N GLY A 548 14.46 21.11 14.47
CA GLY A 548 14.29 21.48 13.08
C GLY A 548 15.51 21.14 12.24
N LYS A 549 15.29 20.75 10.98
CA LYS A 549 16.37 20.41 10.05
C LYS A 549 15.95 20.66 8.60
N PHE A 550 16.91 21.13 7.81
CA PHE A 550 16.81 21.11 6.35
C PHE A 550 17.37 19.80 5.77
N SER A 551 16.61 19.14 4.91
CA SER A 551 16.95 17.89 4.24
C SER A 551 16.99 18.08 2.72
N PRO A 552 18.17 18.13 2.08
CA PRO A 552 18.29 18.24 0.62
C PRO A 552 18.08 16.91 -0.12
N ARG A 553 17.69 17.00 -1.39
CA ARG A 553 17.66 15.88 -2.35
C ARG A 553 18.15 16.34 -3.72
N VAL A 554 19.07 15.59 -4.31
CA VAL A 554 19.56 15.80 -5.67
C VAL A 554 19.58 14.48 -6.42
N GLY A 555 19.12 14.48 -7.67
CA GLY A 555 19.14 13.33 -8.55
C GLY A 555 19.52 13.73 -9.97
N VAL A 556 20.21 12.82 -10.66
CA VAL A 556 20.50 12.91 -12.09
C VAL A 556 20.10 11.61 -12.75
N LEU A 557 19.46 11.70 -13.90
CA LEU A 557 19.14 10.55 -14.74
C LEU A 557 19.40 10.89 -16.20
N TYR A 558 20.00 9.96 -16.91
CA TYR A 558 20.26 10.06 -18.34
C TYR A 558 19.60 8.88 -19.06
N ARG A 559 18.58 9.17 -19.89
CA ARG A 559 18.03 8.22 -20.86
C ARG A 559 19.02 8.03 -22.00
N ALA A 560 19.90 7.04 -21.84
CA ALA A 560 20.85 6.66 -22.88
C ALA A 560 20.11 6.16 -24.14
N PHE A 561 19.02 5.42 -23.94
CA PHE A 561 18.10 4.97 -24.97
C PHE A 561 16.65 5.06 -24.46
N PRO A 562 15.62 4.99 -25.33
CA PRO A 562 14.23 4.96 -24.88
C PRO A 562 13.93 3.81 -23.89
N TRP A 563 14.68 2.71 -23.97
CA TRP A 563 14.57 1.52 -23.13
C TRP A 563 15.59 1.47 -21.99
N LEU A 564 16.53 2.42 -21.85
CA LEU A 564 17.64 2.38 -20.88
C LEU A 564 17.89 3.74 -20.21
N SER A 565 17.75 3.78 -18.89
CA SER A 565 18.09 4.92 -18.05
C SER A 565 19.23 4.59 -17.09
N LEU A 566 20.19 5.50 -16.97
CA LEU A 566 21.24 5.50 -15.95
C LEU A 566 20.94 6.60 -14.96
N TYR A 567 21.06 6.36 -13.66
CA TYR A 567 20.78 7.39 -12.65
C TYR A 567 21.72 7.35 -11.46
N GLY A 568 21.76 8.46 -10.74
CA GLY A 568 22.35 8.57 -9.41
C GLY A 568 21.63 9.61 -8.57
N ASN A 569 21.62 9.43 -7.26
CA ASN A 569 21.02 10.38 -6.33
C ASN A 569 21.79 10.49 -5.00
N TYR A 570 21.56 11.63 -4.36
CA TYR A 570 21.92 11.93 -2.99
C TYR A 570 20.68 12.43 -2.25
N THR A 571 20.44 11.90 -1.06
CA THR A 571 19.31 12.31 -0.22
C THR A 571 19.71 12.31 1.24
N GLU A 572 19.24 13.32 1.96
CA GLU A 572 19.32 13.38 3.41
C GLU A 572 17.94 13.28 4.06
N SER A 573 17.92 12.86 5.31
CA SER A 573 16.72 12.59 6.08
C SER A 573 16.92 12.99 7.54
N LEU A 574 15.92 13.68 8.09
CA LEU A 574 15.69 13.74 9.52
C LEU A 574 14.95 12.46 9.94
N GLY A 575 15.61 11.64 10.75
CA GLY A 575 15.10 10.38 11.27
C GLY A 575 14.24 10.57 12.52
N THR A 576 14.05 9.48 13.26
CA THR A 576 13.29 9.50 14.51
C THR A 576 14.03 10.23 15.64
N ASN A 577 13.29 10.80 16.59
CA ASN A 577 13.90 11.25 17.84
C ASN A 577 14.46 10.03 18.58
N ASN A 578 15.62 10.21 19.20
CA ASN A 578 16.18 9.20 20.08
C ASN A 578 15.26 8.99 21.30
N SER A 579 15.25 7.75 21.81
CA SER A 579 14.27 7.17 22.74
C SER A 579 13.72 8.09 23.85
N TYR A 580 12.48 7.80 24.25
CA TYR A 580 11.69 8.33 25.38
C TYR A 580 12.46 8.70 26.66
N SER A 581 13.37 7.83 27.12
CA SER A 581 14.13 7.97 28.37
C SER A 581 15.52 8.55 28.17
N ALA A 582 15.94 8.72 26.91
CA ALA A 582 17.30 9.04 26.55
C ALA A 582 17.53 10.55 26.67
N ARG A 583 18.20 10.95 27.76
CA ARG A 583 18.60 12.33 28.03
C ARG A 583 20.10 12.46 28.09
N ASN A 584 20.60 13.62 27.71
CA ASN A 584 21.94 14.05 28.06
C ASN A 584 22.05 14.23 29.58
N THR A 585 23.28 14.28 30.09
CA THR A 585 23.60 14.43 31.51
C THR A 585 23.08 15.74 32.12
N ASP A 586 22.82 16.74 31.29
CA ASP A 586 22.21 18.02 31.66
C ASP A 586 20.67 17.99 31.63
N GLY A 587 20.07 16.81 31.41
CA GLY A 587 18.62 16.60 31.33
C GLY A 587 18.01 16.98 29.98
N THR A 588 18.79 17.53 29.04
CA THR A 588 18.30 17.91 27.72
C THR A 588 18.05 16.68 26.83
N PRO A 589 17.10 16.75 25.90
CA PRO A 589 16.84 15.69 24.93
C PRO A 589 18.02 15.45 24.00
N LEU A 590 18.15 14.21 23.54
CA LEU A 590 19.11 13.85 22.50
C LEU A 590 18.74 14.48 21.16
N LYS A 591 19.77 14.86 20.37
CA LYS A 591 19.58 15.28 18.97
C LYS A 591 18.83 14.19 18.18
N PRO A 592 17.98 14.54 17.21
CA PRO A 592 17.33 13.53 16.36
C PRO A 592 18.33 12.69 15.56
N GLN A 593 17.90 11.50 15.18
CA GLN A 593 18.65 10.65 14.26
C GLN A 593 18.67 11.30 12.87
N GLU A 594 19.74 11.09 12.13
CA GLU A 594 19.88 11.59 10.77
C GLU A 594 20.32 10.47 9.84
N ALA A 595 19.99 10.59 8.56
CA ALA A 595 20.52 9.69 7.56
C ALA A 595 20.87 10.38 6.26
N ARG A 596 21.84 9.79 5.57
CA ARG A 596 22.23 10.17 4.20
C ARG A 596 22.37 8.92 3.35
N GLN A 597 22.06 9.05 2.07
CA GLN A 597 22.23 7.98 1.09
C GLN A 597 22.91 8.50 -0.17
N PHE A 598 23.80 7.68 -0.70
CA PHE A 598 24.18 7.70 -2.11
C PHE A 598 23.60 6.47 -2.80
N GLU A 599 23.02 6.66 -3.99
CA GLU A 599 22.51 5.57 -4.81
C GLU A 599 22.88 5.82 -6.28
N GLY A 600 23.20 4.73 -6.98
CA GLY A 600 23.42 4.73 -8.43
C GLY A 600 22.85 3.47 -9.04
N GLY A 601 22.28 3.57 -10.23
CA GLY A 601 21.62 2.42 -10.83
C GLY A 601 21.26 2.57 -12.30
N ILE A 602 20.70 1.48 -12.80
CA ILE A 602 20.26 1.29 -14.18
C ILE A 602 18.79 0.86 -14.15
N LYS A 603 17.99 1.37 -15.08
CA LYS A 603 16.62 0.95 -15.31
C LYS A 603 16.42 0.61 -16.77
N THR A 604 15.65 -0.43 -17.05
CA THR A 604 15.34 -0.85 -18.42
C THR A 604 13.87 -1.20 -18.60
N GLU A 605 13.34 -0.89 -19.78
CA GLU A 605 12.02 -1.33 -20.26
C GLU A 605 12.20 -2.16 -21.54
N LEU A 606 11.82 -3.44 -21.51
CA LEU A 606 11.97 -4.40 -22.61
C LEU A 606 10.59 -4.87 -23.09
N PHE A 607 10.55 -5.48 -24.28
CA PHE A 607 9.34 -6.06 -24.88
C PHE A 607 8.18 -5.06 -24.96
N ASP A 608 8.42 -3.89 -25.56
CA ASP A 608 7.43 -2.81 -25.67
C ASP A 608 6.90 -2.33 -24.32
N GLN A 609 7.81 -2.11 -23.36
CA GLN A 609 7.53 -1.66 -21.99
C GLN A 609 6.71 -2.66 -21.16
N LYS A 610 6.64 -3.93 -21.56
CA LYS A 610 5.93 -4.97 -20.80
C LYS A 610 6.78 -5.58 -19.68
N LEU A 611 8.09 -5.44 -19.74
CA LEU A 611 9.03 -5.95 -18.75
C LEU A 611 9.96 -4.84 -18.27
N THR A 612 9.97 -4.55 -16.97
CA THR A 612 10.94 -3.63 -16.36
C THR A 612 11.98 -4.36 -15.55
N ALA A 613 13.22 -3.89 -15.63
CA ALA A 613 14.30 -4.32 -14.77
C ALA A 613 15.01 -3.12 -14.16
N SER A 614 15.50 -3.27 -12.94
CA SER A 614 16.36 -2.29 -12.29
C SER A 614 17.50 -2.97 -11.56
N LEU A 615 18.67 -2.32 -11.58
CA LEU A 615 19.84 -2.70 -10.81
C LEU A 615 20.35 -1.45 -10.09
N ALA A 616 20.49 -1.51 -8.77
CA ALA A 616 20.92 -0.38 -7.96
C ALA A 616 22.02 -0.78 -6.98
N TYR A 617 23.00 0.09 -6.80
CA TYR A 617 23.92 0.09 -5.68
C TYR A 617 23.58 1.25 -4.75
N PHE A 618 23.60 1.02 -3.45
CA PHE A 618 23.35 2.05 -2.44
C PHE A 618 24.32 1.95 -1.26
N ASP A 619 24.56 3.09 -0.62
CA ASP A 619 25.23 3.22 0.68
C ASP A 619 24.46 4.23 1.54
N ILE A 620 23.91 3.74 2.65
CA ILE A 620 23.13 4.51 3.62
C ILE A 620 23.90 4.55 4.93
N VAL A 621 24.05 5.74 5.50
CA VAL A 621 24.62 5.95 6.83
C VAL A 621 23.58 6.66 7.70
N LYS A 622 23.26 6.05 8.84
CA LYS A 622 22.41 6.59 9.91
C LYS A 622 23.29 7.03 11.08
N THR A 623 23.15 8.27 11.54
CA THR A 623 23.98 8.87 12.61
C THR A 623 23.11 9.36 13.77
N ASN A 624 23.77 9.80 14.83
CA ASN A 624 23.16 10.23 16.08
C ASN A 624 22.28 9.14 16.70
N LEU A 625 22.66 7.86 16.61
CA LEU A 625 21.94 6.81 17.34
C LEU A 625 22.21 6.96 18.82
N ALA A 626 21.15 6.87 19.64
CA ALA A 626 21.27 6.84 21.09
C ALA A 626 22.10 5.64 21.52
N THR A 627 23.04 5.91 22.41
CA THR A 627 23.82 4.94 23.15
C THR A 627 23.77 5.40 24.61
N GLY A 628 23.81 4.52 25.61
CA GLY A 628 23.93 4.91 27.02
C GLY A 628 25.21 5.72 27.31
N ASN A 629 25.26 6.26 28.52
CA ASN A 629 26.30 7.22 28.87
C ASN A 629 27.70 6.57 29.01
N PRO A 630 28.77 7.21 28.50
CA PRO A 630 30.15 6.76 28.70
C PRO A 630 30.65 6.86 30.17
N ASP A 631 29.84 7.39 31.09
CA ASP A 631 30.03 7.29 32.53
C ASP A 631 29.07 6.22 33.11
N PRO A 632 29.58 5.13 33.74
CA PRO A 632 28.75 4.06 34.31
C PRO A 632 27.75 4.53 35.37
N THR A 633 28.09 5.55 36.16
CA THR A 633 27.18 6.11 37.17
C THR A 633 26.02 6.84 36.50
N LEU A 634 26.28 7.60 35.44
CA LEU A 634 25.24 8.29 34.68
C LEU A 634 24.41 7.33 33.83
N ALA A 635 25.01 6.26 33.30
CA ALA A 635 24.30 5.19 32.59
C ALA A 635 23.32 4.45 33.51
N LEU A 636 23.69 4.18 34.77
CA LEU A 636 22.79 3.59 35.77
C LEU A 636 21.60 4.50 36.12
N LEU A 637 21.76 5.82 35.97
CA LEU A 637 20.67 6.80 36.12
C LEU A 637 19.82 6.96 34.86
N GLY A 638 20.09 6.19 33.80
CA GLY A 638 19.35 6.20 32.53
C GLY A 638 19.79 7.28 31.54
N TYR A 639 20.89 7.99 31.79
CA TYR A 639 21.42 8.97 30.84
C TYR A 639 22.08 8.29 29.63
N THR A 640 22.08 9.01 28.52
CA THR A 640 22.48 8.54 27.19
C THR A 640 23.27 9.62 26.45
N THR A 641 23.88 9.27 25.31
CA THR A 641 24.53 10.16 24.36
C THR A 641 24.24 9.74 22.91
N THR A 642 24.56 10.58 21.92
CA THR A 642 24.26 10.35 20.49
C THR A 642 25.50 10.07 19.64
N VAL A 643 26.38 9.16 20.07
CA VAL A 643 27.61 8.87 19.31
C VAL A 643 27.49 7.67 18.36
N GLY A 644 26.34 6.96 18.38
CA GLY A 644 26.14 5.76 17.57
C GLY A 644 25.94 6.06 16.09
N ALA A 645 26.47 5.19 15.23
CA ALA A 645 26.27 5.26 13.78
C ALA A 645 26.15 3.86 13.17
N ALA A 646 25.29 3.72 12.17
CA ALA A 646 25.00 2.46 11.52
C ALA A 646 25.01 2.64 9.99
N ARG A 647 25.54 1.65 9.27
CA ARG A 647 25.63 1.66 7.80
C ARG A 647 24.88 0.47 7.22
N SER A 648 24.19 0.71 6.12
CA SER A 648 23.70 -0.34 5.23
C SER A 648 24.10 -0.04 3.79
N ARG A 649 24.77 -0.99 3.14
CA ARG A 649 25.15 -0.87 1.72
C ARG A 649 24.90 -2.18 1.00
N GLY A 650 24.62 -2.11 -0.29
CA GLY A 650 24.19 -3.31 -1.01
C GLY A 650 23.95 -3.11 -2.49
N VAL A 651 23.57 -4.22 -3.11
CA VAL A 651 23.12 -4.27 -4.50
C VAL A 651 21.71 -4.86 -4.52
N GLU A 652 20.81 -4.23 -5.25
CA GLU A 652 19.43 -4.67 -5.45
C GLU A 652 19.16 -4.86 -6.93
N PHE A 653 18.50 -5.96 -7.27
CA PHE A 653 17.98 -6.24 -8.60
C PHE A 653 16.48 -6.55 -8.48
N ASP A 654 15.67 -5.90 -9.31
CA ASP A 654 14.24 -6.16 -9.43
C ASP A 654 13.88 -6.27 -10.92
N LEU A 655 13.09 -7.29 -11.26
CA LEU A 655 12.58 -7.58 -12.60
C LEU A 655 11.09 -7.92 -12.45
N ALA A 656 10.22 -7.24 -13.20
CA ALA A 656 8.77 -7.50 -13.14
C ALA A 656 8.09 -7.19 -14.48
N GLY A 657 7.14 -8.04 -14.86
CA GLY A 657 6.31 -7.81 -16.05
C GLY A 657 6.03 -9.08 -16.84
N GLU A 658 5.94 -8.94 -18.16
CA GLU A 658 5.55 -10.01 -19.09
C GLU A 658 6.72 -10.34 -20.03
N LEU A 659 7.09 -11.62 -20.12
CA LEU A 659 8.09 -12.13 -21.08
C LEU A 659 7.48 -12.39 -22.47
N SER A 660 6.18 -12.66 -22.50
CA SER A 660 5.33 -12.86 -23.69
C SER A 660 3.87 -12.68 -23.27
N GLU A 661 2.92 -12.82 -24.20
CA GLU A 661 1.48 -12.73 -23.90
C GLU A 661 1.00 -13.76 -22.85
N ASN A 662 1.71 -14.87 -22.70
CA ASN A 662 1.31 -15.97 -21.81
C ASN A 662 2.17 -16.07 -20.55
N TRP A 663 3.31 -15.38 -20.48
CA TRP A 663 4.29 -15.54 -19.40
C TRP A 663 4.47 -14.24 -18.62
N SER A 664 4.13 -14.26 -17.33
CA SER A 664 4.41 -13.18 -16.38
C SER A 664 5.50 -13.60 -15.39
N LEU A 665 6.43 -12.70 -15.10
CA LEU A 665 7.59 -12.95 -14.24
C LEU A 665 7.75 -11.84 -13.21
N ILE A 666 8.11 -12.23 -11.99
CA ILE A 666 8.75 -11.39 -10.98
C ILE A 666 10.04 -12.09 -10.57
N ALA A 667 11.15 -11.37 -10.56
CA ALA A 667 12.39 -11.85 -9.99
C ALA A 667 13.08 -10.72 -9.25
N ASN A 668 13.57 -11.00 -8.04
CA ASN A 668 14.28 -10.01 -7.25
C ASN A 668 15.44 -10.64 -6.49
N TYR A 669 16.47 -9.84 -6.24
CA TYR A 669 17.67 -10.24 -5.51
C TYR A 669 18.23 -9.06 -4.73
N THR A 670 18.75 -9.35 -3.53
CA THR A 670 19.45 -8.37 -2.70
C THR A 670 20.71 -8.96 -2.12
N TYR A 671 21.81 -8.21 -2.24
CA TYR A 671 23.00 -8.35 -1.42
C TYR A 671 23.08 -7.21 -0.40
N LEU A 672 23.28 -7.53 0.88
CA LEU A 672 23.23 -6.54 1.95
C LEU A 672 24.38 -6.68 2.98
N ASP A 673 25.10 -5.59 3.22
CA ASP A 673 26.15 -5.46 4.23
C ASP A 673 25.79 -4.38 5.28
N THR A 674 25.11 -4.79 6.35
CA THR A 674 24.76 -3.93 7.49
C THR A 674 25.82 -3.96 8.57
N ARG A 675 26.18 -2.81 9.16
CA ARG A 675 27.12 -2.73 10.29
C ARG A 675 26.80 -1.59 11.23
N ILE A 676 26.94 -1.81 12.53
CA ILE A 676 27.14 -0.72 13.50
C ILE A 676 28.60 -0.25 13.34
N THR A 677 28.78 1.03 13.01
CA THR A 677 30.07 1.63 12.63
C THR A 677 30.65 2.55 13.70
N LYS A 678 29.81 3.04 14.62
CA LYS A 678 30.23 3.75 15.83
C LYS A 678 29.34 3.32 16.98
N PHE A 679 29.94 3.07 18.13
CA PHE A 679 29.28 2.65 19.36
C PHE A 679 30.22 2.91 20.55
N THR A 680 29.72 3.19 21.75
CA THR A 680 30.59 3.42 22.92
C THR A 680 31.07 2.09 23.51
N GLU A 681 32.19 2.14 24.24
CA GLU A 681 32.72 0.98 24.97
C GLU A 681 31.98 0.72 26.28
N GLN A 682 31.09 1.63 26.71
CA GLN A 682 30.35 1.56 27.96
C GLN A 682 28.94 0.99 27.79
N ASP A 683 28.39 1.07 26.57
CA ASP A 683 27.11 0.47 26.19
C ASP A 683 27.18 -1.04 25.95
N VAL A 684 27.86 -1.69 26.87
CA VAL A 684 28.20 -3.10 26.90
C VAL A 684 26.93 -3.89 27.19
N TYR A 685 26.02 -4.00 26.18
CA TYR A 685 24.71 -4.65 26.25
C TYR A 685 24.85 -6.02 26.92
N GLY A 686 24.57 -6.07 28.23
CA GLY A 686 24.82 -7.22 29.10
C GLY A 686 26.23 -7.84 29.04
N GLY A 687 27.29 -7.12 28.70
CA GLY A 687 28.63 -7.73 28.50
C GLY A 687 29.20 -7.57 27.08
N VAL A 688 28.52 -6.88 26.15
CA VAL A 688 28.85 -6.97 24.72
C VAL A 688 28.81 -5.64 23.98
N SER A 689 29.92 -5.26 23.33
CA SER A 689 29.95 -4.14 22.38
C SER A 689 29.21 -4.49 21.07
N LEU A 690 28.39 -3.56 20.58
CA LEU A 690 27.70 -3.69 19.30
C LEU A 690 28.54 -3.24 18.10
N LEU A 691 29.74 -2.70 18.31
CA LEU A 691 30.60 -2.24 17.21
C LEU A 691 30.92 -3.40 16.24
N GLY A 692 30.72 -3.16 14.94
CA GLY A 692 30.94 -4.16 13.89
C GLY A 692 29.88 -5.26 13.80
N LYS A 693 28.87 -5.27 14.68
CA LYS A 693 27.74 -6.21 14.62
C LYS A 693 26.81 -5.88 13.45
N ARG A 694 25.98 -6.86 13.07
CA ARG A 694 25.05 -6.75 11.93
C ARG A 694 23.66 -6.44 12.46
N PHE A 695 22.81 -5.84 11.64
CA PHE A 695 21.43 -5.67 12.04
C PHE A 695 20.73 -7.04 12.10
N PRO A 696 19.85 -7.25 13.09
CA PRO A 696 18.93 -8.38 13.11
C PRO A 696 18.04 -8.39 11.87
N ASN A 697 17.48 -9.55 11.54
CA ASN A 697 16.57 -9.74 10.39
C ASN A 697 17.10 -9.28 9.02
N ALA A 698 18.39 -8.93 8.90
CA ALA A 698 19.03 -8.43 7.68
C ALA A 698 19.95 -9.50 7.05
N PRO A 699 19.38 -10.45 6.25
CA PRO A 699 20.15 -11.48 5.58
C PRO A 699 21.17 -10.87 4.61
N ARG A 700 22.30 -11.55 4.38
CA ARG A 700 23.30 -11.09 3.39
C ARG A 700 22.79 -11.23 1.97
N HIS A 701 22.06 -12.29 1.71
CA HIS A 701 21.46 -12.61 0.42
C HIS A 701 19.99 -12.98 0.62
N SER A 702 19.13 -12.41 -0.21
CA SER A 702 17.73 -12.80 -0.35
C SER A 702 17.32 -12.74 -1.81
N ALA A 703 16.48 -13.67 -2.25
CA ALA A 703 15.96 -13.71 -3.60
C ALA A 703 14.53 -14.25 -3.62
N ASN A 704 13.73 -13.80 -4.57
CA ASN A 704 12.40 -14.34 -4.84
C ASN A 704 12.18 -14.36 -6.35
N VAL A 705 11.66 -15.47 -6.86
CA VAL A 705 11.23 -15.62 -8.25
C VAL A 705 9.82 -16.16 -8.25
N TRP A 706 8.93 -15.55 -9.02
CA TRP A 706 7.57 -16.00 -9.26
C TRP A 706 7.27 -15.94 -10.75
N LEU A 707 6.86 -17.06 -11.33
CA LEU A 707 6.54 -17.22 -12.73
C LEU A 707 5.09 -17.67 -12.85
N LYS A 708 4.36 -17.09 -13.80
CA LYS A 708 2.98 -17.46 -14.13
C LYS A 708 2.86 -17.70 -15.63
N TYR A 709 2.13 -18.76 -15.98
CA TYR A 709 1.75 -19.10 -17.34
C TYR A 709 0.23 -19.10 -17.49
N GLU A 710 -0.29 -18.38 -18.47
CA GLU A 710 -1.70 -18.44 -18.88
C GLU A 710 -1.85 -19.27 -20.16
N PHE A 711 -2.76 -20.24 -20.16
CA PHE A 711 -3.01 -21.09 -21.31
C PHE A 711 -3.94 -20.39 -22.31
N THR A 712 -3.49 -20.32 -23.56
CA THR A 712 -4.28 -19.76 -24.68
C THR A 712 -4.84 -20.82 -25.62
N ASP A 713 -4.40 -22.09 -25.50
CA ASP A 713 -4.99 -23.21 -26.23
C ASP A 713 -6.48 -23.32 -25.87
N PRO A 714 -7.41 -23.41 -26.85
CA PRO A 714 -8.83 -23.55 -26.59
C PRO A 714 -9.21 -24.68 -25.63
N ALA A 715 -8.45 -25.79 -25.61
CA ALA A 715 -8.70 -26.92 -24.71
C ALA A 715 -8.46 -26.59 -23.23
N PHE A 716 -7.63 -25.57 -22.95
CA PHE A 716 -7.25 -25.13 -21.60
C PHE A 716 -7.55 -23.66 -21.37
N ALA A 717 -8.38 -23.04 -22.21
CA ALA A 717 -8.68 -21.62 -22.13
C ALA A 717 -9.20 -21.24 -20.74
N GLY A 718 -8.56 -20.23 -20.12
CA GLY A 718 -8.88 -19.78 -18.77
C GLY A 718 -8.07 -20.46 -17.67
N LEU A 719 -7.33 -21.53 -17.95
CA LEU A 719 -6.36 -22.12 -17.01
C LEU A 719 -5.10 -21.25 -16.92
N SER A 720 -4.58 -21.09 -15.71
CA SER A 720 -3.28 -20.51 -15.45
C SER A 720 -2.57 -21.24 -14.33
N LEU A 721 -1.25 -21.34 -14.43
CA LEU A 721 -0.38 -21.99 -13.46
C LEU A 721 0.67 -20.99 -12.99
N GLY A 722 0.96 -20.99 -11.69
CA GLY A 722 2.00 -20.18 -11.08
C GLY A 722 2.96 -21.03 -10.26
N SER A 723 4.22 -20.63 -10.19
CA SER A 723 5.24 -21.27 -9.35
C SER A 723 6.27 -20.24 -8.93
N GLY A 724 6.74 -20.33 -7.70
CA GLY A 724 7.79 -19.44 -7.22
C GLY A 724 8.66 -20.03 -6.13
N ILE A 725 9.89 -19.53 -6.06
CA ILE A 725 10.89 -19.95 -5.07
C ILE A 725 11.37 -18.70 -4.34
N ARG A 726 11.37 -18.77 -3.01
CA ARG A 726 11.95 -17.74 -2.15
C ARG A 726 13.15 -18.32 -1.43
N VAL A 727 14.24 -17.58 -1.39
CA VAL A 727 15.48 -17.97 -0.69
C VAL A 727 15.93 -16.83 0.21
N THR A 728 16.24 -17.15 1.45
CA THR A 728 16.79 -16.21 2.42
C THR A 728 17.99 -16.86 3.11
N SER A 729 19.14 -16.19 3.06
CA SER A 729 20.33 -16.64 3.80
C SER A 729 20.15 -16.49 5.32
N GLN A 730 21.03 -17.12 6.10
CA GLN A 730 21.01 -16.96 7.56
C GLN A 730 21.17 -15.48 7.97
N ARG A 731 20.56 -15.10 9.09
CA ARG A 731 20.55 -13.74 9.61
C ARG A 731 20.61 -13.72 11.13
N GLN A 732 21.08 -12.62 11.69
CA GLN A 732 21.13 -12.44 13.15
C GLN A 732 19.71 -12.32 13.69
N GLY A 733 19.45 -12.92 14.85
CA GLY A 733 18.16 -12.79 15.53
C GLY A 733 18.13 -11.66 16.57
N ASP A 734 19.28 -11.14 16.98
CA ASP A 734 19.40 -10.12 18.02
C ASP A 734 20.54 -9.11 17.75
N PRO A 735 20.48 -7.90 18.34
CA PRO A 735 21.50 -6.87 18.12
C PRO A 735 22.91 -7.27 18.54
N GLN A 736 23.07 -8.16 19.53
CA GLN A 736 24.38 -8.64 20.00
C GLN A 736 25.04 -9.65 19.02
N ASN A 737 24.30 -10.12 18.00
CA ASN A 737 24.64 -11.26 17.16
C ASN A 737 24.94 -12.52 17.97
N SER A 738 24.17 -12.79 19.03
CA SER A 738 24.39 -13.94 19.91
C SER A 738 23.79 -15.25 19.36
N TYR A 739 22.86 -15.17 18.40
CA TYR A 739 22.32 -16.32 17.68
C TYR A 739 21.85 -15.95 16.27
N GLN A 740 21.57 -16.98 15.46
CA GLN A 740 21.16 -16.80 14.07
C GLN A 740 19.93 -17.61 13.72
N LEU A 741 19.02 -16.99 12.98
CA LEU A 741 17.94 -17.69 12.29
C LEU A 741 18.53 -18.43 11.07
N PRO A 742 18.23 -19.74 10.88
CA PRO A 742 18.71 -20.50 9.73
C PRO A 742 18.26 -19.90 8.40
N GLY A 743 19.10 -20.08 7.37
CA GLY A 743 18.70 -19.82 6.00
C GLY A 743 17.67 -20.85 5.53
N TYR A 744 16.83 -20.48 4.58
CA TYR A 744 15.77 -21.33 4.07
C TYR A 744 15.48 -21.06 2.59
N ALA A 745 14.82 -22.05 1.98
CA ALA A 745 14.17 -21.92 0.69
C ALA A 745 12.76 -22.50 0.79
N THR A 746 11.77 -21.81 0.24
CA THR A 746 10.39 -22.29 0.11
C THR A 746 10.00 -22.33 -1.37
N TRP A 747 9.16 -23.29 -1.74
CA TRP A 747 8.57 -23.41 -3.06
C TRP A 747 7.05 -23.28 -2.95
N ASP A 748 6.48 -22.37 -3.70
CA ASP A 748 5.05 -22.10 -3.75
C ASP A 748 4.52 -22.38 -5.16
N ALA A 749 3.26 -22.77 -5.28
CA ALA A 749 2.60 -23.00 -6.56
C ALA A 749 1.13 -22.54 -6.52
N SER A 750 0.57 -22.25 -7.69
CA SER A 750 -0.85 -21.92 -7.84
C SER A 750 -1.43 -22.50 -9.13
N ALA A 751 -2.72 -22.80 -9.10
CA ALA A 751 -3.52 -23.09 -10.28
C ALA A 751 -4.82 -22.30 -10.20
N ALA A 752 -5.20 -21.61 -11.27
CA ALA A 752 -6.46 -20.90 -11.36
C ALA A 752 -7.16 -21.17 -12.68
N TYR A 753 -8.48 -21.34 -12.65
CA TYR A 753 -9.33 -21.56 -13.80
C TYR A 753 -10.43 -20.50 -13.86
N LYS A 754 -10.42 -19.70 -14.93
CA LYS A 754 -11.37 -18.62 -15.19
C LYS A 754 -12.40 -19.11 -16.21
N PHE A 755 -13.68 -19.05 -15.86
CA PHE A 755 -14.78 -19.47 -16.72
C PHE A 755 -15.97 -18.53 -16.58
N LYS A 756 -16.91 -18.61 -17.51
CA LYS A 756 -18.14 -17.79 -17.48
C LYS A 756 -19.35 -18.64 -17.13
N VAL A 757 -20.24 -18.08 -16.32
CA VAL A 757 -21.58 -18.63 -16.06
C VAL A 757 -22.58 -17.52 -16.38
N GLY A 758 -23.21 -17.60 -17.57
CA GLY A 758 -23.99 -16.49 -18.11
C GLY A 758 -23.12 -15.24 -18.33
N PRO A 759 -23.53 -14.05 -17.83
CA PRO A 759 -22.71 -12.82 -17.93
C PRO A 759 -21.56 -12.76 -16.92
N THR A 760 -21.57 -13.64 -15.92
CA THR A 760 -20.70 -13.56 -14.74
C THR A 760 -19.38 -14.27 -14.98
N ARG A 761 -18.26 -13.63 -14.62
CA ARG A 761 -16.93 -14.26 -14.63
C ARG A 761 -16.69 -14.93 -13.29
N MET A 762 -16.34 -16.21 -13.32
CA MET A 762 -15.96 -16.98 -12.15
C MET A 762 -14.48 -17.36 -12.24
N THR A 763 -13.78 -17.29 -11.12
CA THR A 763 -12.41 -17.78 -10.98
C THR A 763 -12.36 -18.75 -9.82
N ALA A 764 -12.00 -20.00 -10.11
CA ALA A 764 -11.63 -20.98 -9.09
C ALA A 764 -10.10 -21.04 -9.01
N GLN A 765 -9.55 -20.96 -7.80
CA GLN A 765 -8.10 -20.89 -7.60
C GLN A 765 -7.66 -21.70 -6.39
N LEU A 766 -6.51 -22.36 -6.51
CA LEU A 766 -5.82 -23.06 -5.44
C LEU A 766 -4.36 -22.61 -5.40
N ASN A 767 -3.90 -22.17 -4.24
CA ASN A 767 -2.50 -21.85 -3.96
C ASN A 767 -1.98 -22.83 -2.89
N ALA A 768 -0.76 -23.31 -3.09
CA ALA A 768 -0.02 -24.13 -2.14
C ALA A 768 1.29 -23.41 -1.79
N TYR A 769 1.57 -23.25 -0.50
CA TYR A 769 2.74 -22.55 0.02
C TYR A 769 3.65 -23.53 0.73
N ASN A 770 4.96 -23.31 0.62
CA ASN A 770 5.99 -24.13 1.24
C ASN A 770 5.83 -25.63 0.92
N LEU A 771 5.71 -25.99 -0.36
CA LEU A 771 5.60 -27.37 -0.86
C LEU A 771 6.78 -28.28 -0.45
N LEU A 772 7.93 -27.70 -0.09
CA LEU A 772 9.07 -28.43 0.45
C LEU A 772 8.89 -28.83 1.93
N ASP A 773 7.80 -28.39 2.55
CA ASP A 773 7.54 -28.46 3.99
C ASP A 773 8.76 -28.04 4.81
N LYS A 774 9.43 -26.98 4.34
CA LYS A 774 10.66 -26.51 4.97
C LYS A 774 10.28 -25.93 6.32
N ARG A 775 10.92 -26.39 7.40
CA ARG A 775 10.93 -25.67 8.67
C ARG A 775 11.86 -24.46 8.58
N TYR A 776 11.34 -23.27 8.86
CA TYR A 776 12.07 -22.00 8.85
C TYR A 776 11.51 -21.01 9.88
N PHE A 777 12.14 -19.84 9.98
CA PHE A 777 11.69 -18.71 10.80
C PHE A 777 11.49 -17.49 9.91
N THR A 778 10.37 -16.77 10.07
CA THR A 778 10.05 -15.55 9.29
C THR A 778 10.85 -14.35 9.78
N GLY A 779 11.15 -14.28 11.06
CA GLY A 779 12.03 -13.29 11.69
C GLY A 779 12.08 -13.46 13.20
N ALA A 780 12.83 -12.58 13.86
CA ALA A 780 12.83 -12.43 15.31
C ALA A 780 12.29 -11.03 15.66
N ASP A 781 11.46 -10.93 16.69
CA ASP A 781 11.17 -9.64 17.31
C ASP A 781 12.47 -9.09 17.95
N THR A 782 12.78 -7.82 17.70
CA THR A 782 14.08 -7.21 18.04
C THR A 782 13.97 -5.86 18.75
N PHE A 783 12.83 -5.59 19.38
CA PHE A 783 12.61 -4.49 20.33
C PHE A 783 13.66 -4.44 21.47
N ASP A 784 14.06 -5.58 22.07
CA ASP A 784 15.00 -5.60 23.22
C ASP A 784 15.82 -6.91 23.39
N ALA A 785 16.33 -7.16 24.61
CA ALA A 785 17.27 -8.23 24.98
C ALA A 785 16.54 -9.52 25.30
N SER A 786 15.46 -9.35 26.06
CA SER A 786 14.67 -10.42 26.63
C SER A 786 13.95 -11.22 25.54
N GLN A 787 13.77 -10.63 24.36
CA GLN A 787 13.23 -11.27 23.16
C GLN A 787 14.09 -12.39 22.59
N ARG A 788 15.27 -12.66 23.13
CA ARG A 788 15.92 -13.94 22.87
C ARG A 788 15.11 -15.13 23.43
N TYR A 789 14.32 -14.90 24.48
CA TYR A 789 13.52 -15.92 25.16
C TYR A 789 12.10 -16.06 24.59
N TYR A 790 11.71 -15.21 23.64
CA TYR A 790 10.44 -15.24 22.91
C TYR A 790 10.65 -14.65 21.51
N GLY A 791 9.65 -14.15 20.79
CA GLY A 791 9.79 -13.37 19.55
C GLY A 791 10.34 -14.07 18.30
N ASN A 792 10.87 -15.29 18.37
CA ASN A 792 11.38 -16.01 17.20
C ASN A 792 10.25 -16.73 16.47
N MET A 793 9.71 -16.10 15.43
CA MET A 793 8.50 -16.56 14.75
C MET A 793 8.80 -17.67 13.74
N PRO A 794 8.28 -18.90 13.94
CA PRO A 794 8.36 -19.93 12.93
C PRO A 794 7.55 -19.55 11.68
N GLY A 795 8.00 -20.01 10.51
CA GLY A 795 7.22 -19.92 9.28
C GLY A 795 6.20 -21.05 9.17
N ALA A 796 5.11 -20.81 8.45
CA ALA A 796 4.09 -21.84 8.26
C ALA A 796 4.68 -23.09 7.57
N PRO A 797 4.25 -24.30 7.98
CA PRO A 797 4.54 -25.53 7.24
C PRO A 797 3.81 -25.51 5.89
N ILE A 798 3.81 -26.63 5.16
CA ILE A 798 2.98 -26.73 3.95
C ILE A 798 1.53 -26.31 4.24
N SER A 799 0.98 -25.42 3.40
CA SER A 799 -0.35 -24.86 3.59
C SER A 799 -1.02 -24.51 2.27
N PHE A 800 -2.34 -24.45 2.29
CA PHE A 800 -3.16 -24.27 1.10
C PHE A 800 -4.17 -23.15 1.30
N ILE A 801 -4.46 -22.41 0.23
CA ILE A 801 -5.60 -21.49 0.14
C ILE A 801 -6.34 -21.80 -1.17
N GLY A 802 -7.58 -22.24 -1.06
CA GLY A 802 -8.52 -22.29 -2.16
C GLY A 802 -9.43 -21.06 -2.16
N SER A 803 -9.90 -20.63 -3.33
CA SER A 803 -10.87 -19.56 -3.44
C SER A 803 -11.79 -19.72 -4.63
N ILE A 804 -13.01 -19.19 -4.47
CA ILE A 804 -13.96 -18.95 -5.55
C ILE A 804 -14.27 -17.46 -5.57
N LYS A 805 -14.01 -16.81 -6.71
CA LYS A 805 -14.33 -15.42 -6.96
C LYS A 805 -15.40 -15.31 -8.05
N VAL A 806 -16.38 -14.46 -7.80
CA VAL A 806 -17.45 -14.10 -8.73
C VAL A 806 -17.31 -12.63 -9.05
N GLU A 807 -17.32 -12.26 -10.33
CA GLU A 807 -17.17 -10.90 -10.84
C GLU A 807 -18.27 -10.57 -11.86
N TYR A 808 -18.87 -9.40 -11.73
CA TYR A 808 -19.89 -8.83 -12.62
C TYR A 808 -19.47 -7.44 -13.07
#